data_AF-A0A132P0R2-F1
#
_entry.id   AF-A0A132P0R2-F1
#
_cell.length_a   1.000
_cell.length_b   1.000
_cell.length_c   1.000
_cell.angle_alpha   90.00
_cell.angle_beta   90.00
_cell.angle_gamma   90.00
#
_symmetry.space_group_name_H-M   'P 1'
#
loop_
_entity.id
_entity.type
_entity.pdbx_description
1 polymer ?
#
loop_
_entity_poly.entity_id
_entity_poly.type
_entity_poly.pdbx_seq_one_letter_code
_entity_poly.pdbx_strand_id
1 'polypeptide(L)'
;MVSVLLLAALGTLLSVPTHSQQLHCLYDFYDALQGDSWWVKNNWPASTQRTEDEDYCQFYGITCDSSGNVEGITMPGNNLFGVLPTCIINFPLKVLSVPHNRLRESIPYIKNGIEVINLEDTEIMVLATDLEAWTTVREMNFHKGHFGRMFVPNDFIFNSNMEDLDFSDAGIGFYAWGLDFTTISTPKLSLAGMDLSDYVMSNVAKDQMKVLDVSGTWVKYRVKDFNKDFLDVYNMVHMPFQYTYMSTIVNFSTLVDMSSKDVRSINIRGTNTSGVFDAKKWMNFIVNQTRDDFYMLDMSYNGLSGFGPTMQQFETVVALKPTARYLSLELNSLFCDFKEHRMFGCSRLRIDDAYYLPSYERLMITVNYAHYAYAPLRDLQYHMSVVFRNITKYKTETDPVKRIQNIETYNYIHARSSAGLGYLCVDVTIPYDEAVSLGLLEMNKAFVGILYDGHLISTRSLNLAREAGLDEDGSPVYTSEAPGRRCTIPSGCAIDEDYDEANDPVPIPPLSHKLSTYDDDHLKNASKRLIAGTKKAEMNLTWTYLAHESEQKIAVDTYAMSRCGDFFERLGTVILPLFEKYPEITEIAQFKHFAMSEYNTRYPGGGLSKHGYEEVKGDIQLLCTQEYVDTVTFYDLLRCLSTEGGRTALPRNFEHCLNQVASSKELINKIVYCSNGEFGRALLEYSSKKKHKMSVANSPDMFIANKMVCHGDMAYCVTTDADSFAQQICQAFIREKNYTPDICNSILN
;
A
#
# COMPACT_ATOMS: atom_id res chain seq x y z
N MET A 1 -20.10 -80.25 -34.43
CA MET A 1 -19.07 -81.27 -34.74
C MET A 1 -17.83 -80.54 -35.24
N VAL A 2 -16.71 -80.74 -34.51
CA VAL A 2 -15.29 -80.57 -34.90
C VAL A 2 -14.82 -79.12 -35.20
N SER A 3 -14.09 -78.40 -34.34
CA SER A 3 -12.76 -78.60 -33.72
C SER A 3 -11.54 -78.16 -34.57
N VAL A 4 -10.72 -77.31 -33.92
CA VAL A 4 -9.24 -77.18 -33.98
C VAL A 4 -8.68 -76.17 -35.00
N LEU A 5 -8.20 -74.98 -34.57
CA LEU A 5 -6.96 -74.62 -33.82
C LEU A 5 -5.68 -74.78 -34.67
N LEU A 6 -4.97 -73.67 -34.95
CA LEU A 6 -3.71 -73.28 -34.28
C LEU A 6 -3.09 -72.01 -34.91
N LEU A 7 -2.47 -71.19 -34.02
CA LEU A 7 -1.52 -70.07 -34.24
C LEU A 7 -2.17 -68.72 -34.62
N ALA A 8 -2.09 -67.64 -33.86
CA ALA A 8 -1.32 -67.33 -32.66
C ALA A 8 -2.07 -66.26 -31.85
N ALA A 9 -2.44 -66.60 -30.62
CA ALA A 9 -2.80 -65.63 -29.59
C ALA A 9 -1.64 -65.60 -28.59
N LEU A 10 -0.55 -64.93 -28.95
CA LEU A 10 0.36 -64.35 -27.97
C LEU A 10 -0.21 -62.98 -27.65
N GLY A 11 -1.18 -62.95 -26.72
CA GLY A 11 -1.43 -61.73 -25.96
C GLY A 11 -0.14 -61.42 -25.22
N THR A 12 0.49 -60.29 -25.55
CA THR A 12 1.56 -59.71 -24.75
C THR A 12 0.96 -59.29 -23.41
N LEU A 13 0.90 -60.23 -22.46
CA LEU A 13 0.89 -59.90 -21.04
C LEU A 13 2.16 -59.09 -20.80
N LEU A 14 2.02 -57.80 -20.53
CA LEU A 14 3.12 -56.95 -20.08
C LEU A 14 3.62 -57.50 -18.74
N SER A 15 4.68 -58.32 -18.78
CA SER A 15 5.34 -58.82 -17.57
C SER A 15 6.02 -57.66 -16.85
N VAL A 16 5.85 -57.58 -15.52
CA VAL A 16 6.64 -56.68 -14.65
C VAL A 16 8.13 -56.90 -14.94
N PRO A 17 8.95 -55.84 -15.13
CA PRO A 17 10.37 -56.00 -15.42
C PRO A 17 11.05 -56.78 -14.30
N THR A 18 11.96 -57.69 -14.67
CA THR A 18 12.76 -58.43 -13.69
C THR A 18 13.64 -57.47 -12.88
N HIS A 19 14.05 -57.85 -11.68
CA HIS A 19 14.96 -57.02 -10.85
C HIS A 19 16.24 -56.64 -11.61
N SER A 20 16.80 -57.58 -12.40
CA SER A 20 17.97 -57.29 -13.25
C SER A 20 17.66 -56.23 -14.32
N GLN A 21 16.48 -56.27 -14.96
CA GLN A 21 16.07 -55.23 -15.91
C GLN A 21 15.89 -53.86 -15.24
N GLN A 22 15.37 -53.84 -14.01
CA GLN A 22 15.21 -52.62 -13.24
C GLN A 22 16.56 -52.01 -12.86
N LEU A 23 17.49 -52.83 -12.38
CA LEU A 23 18.86 -52.42 -12.06
C LEU A 23 19.58 -51.82 -13.28
N HIS A 24 19.53 -52.49 -14.43
CA HIS A 24 20.14 -51.97 -15.67
C HIS A 24 19.52 -50.65 -16.12
N CYS A 25 18.19 -50.52 -16.00
CA CYS A 25 17.52 -49.26 -16.31
C CYS A 25 17.93 -48.12 -15.35
N LEU A 26 18.19 -48.42 -14.08
CA LEU A 26 18.72 -47.44 -13.14
C LEU A 26 20.17 -47.05 -13.49
N TYR A 27 21.00 -47.96 -13.99
CA TYR A 27 22.31 -47.59 -14.54
C TYR A 27 22.19 -46.66 -15.75
N ASP A 28 21.26 -46.94 -16.67
CA ASP A 28 20.97 -46.05 -17.80
C ASP A 28 20.47 -44.68 -17.31
N PHE A 29 19.66 -44.64 -16.25
CA PHE A 29 19.21 -43.41 -15.60
C PHE A 29 20.38 -42.61 -15.04
N TYR A 30 21.31 -43.27 -14.35
CA TYR A 30 22.52 -42.66 -13.83
C TYR A 30 23.36 -42.05 -14.95
N ASP A 31 23.61 -42.80 -16.03
CA ASP A 31 24.44 -42.33 -17.14
C ASP A 31 23.77 -41.22 -17.94
N ALA A 32 22.49 -41.36 -18.27
CA ALA A 32 21.74 -40.42 -19.10
C ALA A 32 21.57 -39.04 -18.43
N LEU A 33 21.56 -39.00 -17.09
CA LEU A 33 21.38 -37.77 -16.31
C LEU A 33 22.67 -37.27 -15.67
N GLN A 34 23.84 -37.74 -16.14
CA GLN A 34 25.16 -37.35 -15.67
C GLN A 34 25.39 -37.61 -14.17
N GLY A 35 25.17 -38.84 -13.74
CA GLY A 35 25.27 -39.32 -12.35
C GLY A 35 26.54 -38.93 -11.60
N ASP A 36 27.67 -38.87 -12.31
CA ASP A 36 28.93 -38.44 -11.73
C ASP A 36 28.89 -36.99 -11.20
N SER A 37 28.03 -36.15 -11.78
CA SER A 37 27.86 -34.73 -11.43
C SER A 37 26.73 -34.45 -10.44
N TRP A 38 26.00 -35.47 -9.97
CA TRP A 38 24.94 -35.27 -8.98
C TRP A 38 25.50 -34.83 -7.62
N TRP A 39 24.74 -34.01 -6.89
CA TRP A 39 25.15 -33.55 -5.56
C TRP A 39 25.05 -34.65 -4.51
N VAL A 40 24.01 -35.48 -4.61
CA VAL A 40 23.77 -36.64 -3.75
C VAL A 40 23.61 -37.88 -4.62
N LYS A 41 24.52 -38.85 -4.42
CA LYS A 41 24.58 -40.10 -5.20
C LYS A 41 24.93 -41.29 -4.32
N ASN A 42 24.51 -41.25 -3.05
CA ASN A 42 24.80 -42.31 -2.10
C ASN A 42 24.32 -43.66 -2.63
N ASN A 43 25.16 -44.68 -2.49
CA ASN A 43 24.95 -46.06 -2.94
C ASN A 43 24.80 -46.26 -4.46
N TRP A 44 24.87 -45.21 -5.28
CA TRP A 44 24.97 -45.36 -6.72
C TRP A 44 26.41 -45.75 -7.09
N PRO A 45 26.64 -46.89 -7.76
CA PRO A 45 27.99 -47.28 -8.16
C PRO A 45 28.50 -46.38 -9.29
N ALA A 46 29.79 -46.04 -9.25
CA ALA A 46 30.45 -45.51 -10.43
C ALA A 46 30.36 -46.54 -11.57
N SER A 47 30.42 -46.09 -12.84
CA SER A 47 30.32 -46.99 -14.02
C SER A 47 31.32 -48.15 -13.98
N THR A 48 32.49 -47.95 -13.36
CA THR A 48 33.54 -48.97 -13.19
C THR A 48 33.30 -49.98 -12.06
N GLN A 49 32.26 -49.78 -11.24
CA GLN A 49 31.98 -50.54 -10.01
C GLN A 49 30.67 -51.32 -10.06
N ARG A 50 29.93 -51.24 -11.17
CA ARG A 50 28.61 -51.86 -11.34
C ARG A 50 28.67 -53.39 -11.34
N THR A 51 27.73 -54.01 -10.66
CA THR A 51 27.53 -55.48 -10.65
C THR A 51 26.09 -55.86 -11.02
N GLU A 52 25.82 -57.16 -11.26
CA GLU A 52 24.49 -57.65 -11.70
C GLU A 52 23.51 -57.87 -10.53
N ASP A 53 23.99 -57.84 -9.29
CA ASP A 53 23.27 -58.21 -8.06
C ASP A 53 23.17 -57.08 -7.02
N GLU A 54 23.33 -55.83 -7.46
CA GLU A 54 23.20 -54.66 -6.57
C GLU A 54 21.78 -54.49 -6.02
N ASP A 55 21.69 -54.18 -4.73
CA ASP A 55 20.44 -53.77 -4.08
C ASP A 55 20.12 -52.31 -4.42
N TYR A 56 19.53 -52.11 -5.60
CA TYR A 56 19.15 -50.79 -6.08
C TYR A 56 18.09 -50.10 -5.20
N CYS A 57 17.41 -50.81 -4.31
CA CYS A 57 16.50 -50.21 -3.35
C CYS A 57 17.23 -49.38 -2.29
N GLN A 58 18.56 -49.51 -2.19
CA GLN A 58 19.41 -48.64 -1.35
C GLN A 58 19.93 -47.41 -2.09
N PHE A 59 19.73 -47.31 -3.41
CA PHE A 59 20.18 -46.15 -4.18
C PHE A 59 19.46 -44.89 -3.71
N TYR A 60 20.21 -43.81 -3.52
CA TYR A 60 19.63 -42.55 -3.11
C TYR A 60 18.49 -42.14 -4.04
N GLY A 61 17.32 -41.82 -3.46
CA GLY A 61 16.14 -41.39 -4.19
C GLY A 61 15.30 -42.50 -4.81
N ILE A 62 15.66 -43.78 -4.65
CA ILE A 62 14.86 -44.92 -5.12
C ILE A 62 14.03 -45.50 -3.97
N THR A 63 12.74 -45.73 -4.25
CA THR A 63 11.83 -46.43 -3.34
C THR A 63 11.32 -47.70 -4.03
N CYS A 64 11.38 -48.81 -3.32
CA CYS A 64 10.86 -50.10 -3.79
C CYS A 64 9.63 -50.55 -3.00
N ASP A 65 8.74 -51.29 -3.67
CA ASP A 65 7.63 -51.99 -3.04
C ASP A 65 8.11 -53.21 -2.22
N SER A 66 7.17 -53.91 -1.57
CA SER A 66 7.46 -55.10 -0.77
C SER A 66 8.01 -56.29 -1.57
N SER A 67 7.91 -56.26 -2.89
CA SER A 67 8.45 -57.25 -3.83
C SER A 67 9.78 -56.81 -4.45
N GLY A 68 10.33 -55.66 -4.02
CA GLY A 68 11.59 -55.10 -4.51
C GLY A 68 11.46 -54.38 -5.87
N ASN A 69 10.27 -54.11 -6.38
CA ASN A 69 10.12 -53.34 -7.62
C ASN A 69 10.19 -51.84 -7.32
N VAL A 70 10.86 -51.09 -8.18
CA VAL A 70 10.93 -49.63 -8.10
C VAL A 70 9.54 -49.03 -8.27
N GLU A 71 9.01 -48.44 -7.21
CA GLU A 71 7.72 -47.74 -7.22
C GLU A 71 7.88 -46.21 -7.04
N GLY A 72 9.06 -45.72 -6.68
CA GLY A 72 9.30 -44.29 -6.49
C GLY A 72 10.69 -43.83 -6.92
N ILE A 73 10.76 -42.66 -7.54
CA ILE A 73 11.99 -41.92 -7.81
C ILE A 73 11.81 -40.48 -7.29
N THR A 74 12.58 -40.10 -6.26
CA THR A 74 12.52 -38.78 -5.61
C THR A 74 13.91 -38.18 -5.46
N MET A 75 14.24 -37.16 -6.28
CA MET A 75 15.56 -36.51 -6.31
C MET A 75 15.45 -34.99 -6.56
N PRO A 76 14.82 -34.23 -5.65
CA PRO A 76 14.65 -32.79 -5.82
C PRO A 76 16.00 -32.07 -5.80
N GLY A 77 16.22 -31.14 -6.75
CA GLY A 77 17.40 -30.29 -6.80
C GLY A 77 18.69 -31.08 -6.63
N ASN A 78 18.95 -32.05 -7.52
CA ASN A 78 20.12 -32.94 -7.41
C ASN A 78 21.07 -32.82 -8.59
N ASN A 79 20.95 -31.74 -9.37
CA ASN A 79 21.76 -31.48 -10.56
C ASN A 79 21.58 -32.55 -11.65
N LEU A 80 20.42 -33.20 -11.72
CA LEU A 80 20.11 -34.12 -12.83
C LEU A 80 20.08 -33.32 -14.13
N PHE A 81 20.90 -33.69 -15.11
CA PHE A 81 21.01 -32.97 -16.37
C PHE A 81 21.02 -33.96 -17.54
N GLY A 82 20.02 -33.87 -18.41
CA GLY A 82 19.89 -34.76 -19.56
C GLY A 82 18.45 -35.16 -19.85
N VAL A 83 18.28 -36.32 -20.49
CA VAL A 83 16.98 -36.85 -20.92
C VAL A 83 16.65 -38.08 -20.07
N LEU A 84 15.40 -38.17 -19.61
CA LEU A 84 14.94 -39.36 -18.88
C LEU A 84 14.96 -40.59 -19.81
N PRO A 85 15.65 -41.69 -19.45
CA PRO A 85 15.73 -42.87 -20.30
C PRO A 85 14.36 -43.55 -20.45
N THR A 86 14.09 -44.07 -21.66
CA THR A 86 12.80 -44.67 -22.01
C THR A 86 12.48 -45.93 -21.21
N CYS A 87 13.48 -46.63 -20.68
CA CYS A 87 13.30 -47.87 -19.92
C CYS A 87 12.45 -47.70 -18.65
N ILE A 88 12.35 -46.46 -18.11
CA ILE A 88 11.51 -46.12 -16.95
C ILE A 88 10.04 -46.46 -17.20
N ILE A 89 9.59 -46.49 -18.46
CA ILE A 89 8.25 -46.95 -18.87
C ILE A 89 7.86 -48.29 -18.27
N ASN A 90 8.85 -49.15 -17.96
CA ASN A 90 8.59 -50.49 -17.48
C ASN A 90 8.32 -50.55 -15.98
N PHE A 91 8.70 -49.52 -15.22
CA PHE A 91 8.56 -49.50 -13.76
C PHE A 91 7.10 -49.31 -13.34
N PRO A 92 6.65 -49.97 -12.26
CA PRO A 92 5.34 -49.73 -11.65
C PRO A 92 5.36 -48.46 -10.77
N LEU A 93 5.79 -47.32 -11.32
CA LEU A 93 5.95 -46.08 -10.57
C LEU A 93 4.61 -45.55 -10.02
N LYS A 94 4.61 -45.25 -8.73
CA LYS A 94 3.61 -44.44 -8.02
C LYS A 94 4.08 -43.00 -7.82
N VAL A 95 5.39 -42.78 -7.66
CA VAL A 95 5.96 -41.44 -7.42
C VAL A 95 7.11 -41.16 -8.38
N LEU A 96 7.02 -40.04 -9.09
CA LEU A 96 8.14 -39.45 -9.83
C LEU A 96 8.25 -37.97 -9.43
N SER A 97 9.23 -37.64 -8.59
CA SER A 97 9.45 -36.30 -8.08
C SER A 97 10.90 -35.86 -8.26
N VAL A 98 11.14 -34.98 -9.23
CA VAL A 98 12.48 -34.51 -9.59
C VAL A 98 12.52 -32.99 -9.83
N PRO A 99 11.87 -32.18 -8.97
CA PRO A 99 11.80 -30.72 -9.19
C PRO A 99 13.18 -30.05 -9.09
N HIS A 100 13.32 -28.86 -9.67
CA HIS A 100 14.55 -28.06 -9.70
C HIS A 100 15.75 -28.79 -10.31
N ASN A 101 15.51 -29.55 -11.38
CA ASN A 101 16.54 -30.24 -12.15
C ASN A 101 16.49 -29.82 -13.62
N ARG A 102 17.56 -30.06 -14.35
CA ARG A 102 17.69 -29.65 -15.76
C ARG A 102 17.39 -30.82 -16.70
N LEU A 103 16.22 -31.41 -16.51
CA LEU A 103 15.69 -32.43 -17.40
C LEU A 103 15.17 -31.77 -18.66
N ARG A 104 15.55 -32.29 -19.84
CA ARG A 104 15.19 -31.70 -21.14
C ARG A 104 14.50 -32.69 -22.06
N GLU A 105 13.98 -32.17 -23.17
CA GLU A 105 13.30 -32.95 -24.23
C GLU A 105 11.96 -33.55 -23.77
N SER A 106 11.82 -34.87 -23.76
CA SER A 106 10.53 -35.53 -23.51
C SER A 106 10.58 -36.46 -22.32
N ILE A 107 9.49 -36.52 -21.58
CA ILE A 107 9.27 -37.63 -20.63
C ILE A 107 8.75 -38.83 -21.42
N PRO A 108 9.39 -40.00 -21.26
CA PRO A 108 8.86 -41.25 -21.79
C PRO A 108 7.44 -41.53 -21.30
N TYR A 109 6.69 -42.35 -22.03
CA TYR A 109 5.36 -42.79 -21.57
C TYR A 109 5.45 -43.40 -20.17
N ILE A 110 4.64 -42.89 -19.23
CA ILE A 110 4.51 -43.43 -17.88
C ILE A 110 3.19 -44.21 -17.82
N LYS A 111 3.26 -45.45 -17.36
CA LYS A 111 2.08 -46.32 -17.22
C LYS A 111 1.09 -45.75 -16.20
N ASN A 112 -0.17 -46.16 -16.31
CA ASN A 112 -1.16 -45.93 -15.26
C ASN A 112 -0.69 -46.57 -13.93
N GLY A 113 -1.02 -45.94 -12.80
CA GLY A 113 -0.55 -46.31 -11.47
C GLY A 113 0.25 -45.20 -10.77
N ILE A 114 0.63 -44.15 -11.50
CA ILE A 114 1.27 -42.97 -10.92
C ILE A 114 0.27 -42.22 -10.02
N GLU A 115 0.70 -41.82 -8.84
CA GLU A 115 -0.06 -41.09 -7.81
C GLU A 115 0.42 -39.65 -7.70
N VAL A 116 1.75 -39.45 -7.75
CA VAL A 116 2.41 -38.13 -7.67
C VAL A 116 3.40 -37.98 -8.82
N ILE A 117 3.23 -36.92 -9.59
CA ILE A 117 4.23 -36.47 -10.57
C ILE A 117 4.59 -35.02 -10.31
N ASN A 118 5.84 -34.76 -9.94
CA ASN A 118 6.35 -33.42 -9.68
C ASN A 118 7.63 -33.18 -10.48
N LEU A 119 7.52 -32.24 -11.41
CA LEU A 119 8.58 -31.83 -12.34
C LEU A 119 8.71 -30.30 -12.37
N GLU A 120 8.39 -29.66 -11.24
CA GLU A 120 8.54 -28.22 -11.07
C GLU A 120 9.94 -27.77 -11.50
N ASP A 121 10.01 -26.66 -12.23
CA ASP A 121 11.27 -26.01 -12.63
C ASP A 121 12.21 -26.98 -13.36
N THR A 122 11.69 -27.58 -14.43
CA THR A 122 12.42 -28.44 -15.37
C THR A 122 12.30 -27.94 -16.81
N GLU A 123 13.24 -28.33 -17.67
CA GLU A 123 13.34 -27.91 -19.08
C GLU A 123 12.61 -28.87 -20.04
N ILE A 124 11.60 -29.59 -19.55
CA ILE A 124 10.87 -30.62 -20.29
C ILE A 124 9.94 -29.96 -21.32
N MET A 125 10.04 -30.40 -22.56
CA MET A 125 9.28 -29.84 -23.70
C MET A 125 8.03 -30.64 -24.05
N VAL A 126 8.02 -31.96 -23.83
CA VAL A 126 6.94 -32.87 -24.24
C VAL A 126 6.67 -33.94 -23.18
N LEU A 127 5.40 -34.14 -22.84
CA LEU A 127 4.94 -35.29 -22.06
C LEU A 127 4.29 -36.31 -23.00
N ALA A 128 5.00 -37.40 -23.33
CA ALA A 128 4.52 -38.43 -24.25
C ALA A 128 3.67 -39.47 -23.51
N THR A 129 2.56 -39.05 -22.90
CA THR A 129 1.67 -39.92 -22.13
C THR A 129 0.22 -39.83 -22.58
N ASP A 130 -0.55 -40.88 -22.32
CA ASP A 130 -2.01 -40.83 -22.40
C ASP A 130 -2.53 -40.34 -21.04
N LEU A 131 -2.76 -39.02 -20.93
CA LEU A 131 -3.22 -38.42 -19.68
C LEU A 131 -4.55 -39.05 -19.24
N GLU A 132 -5.45 -39.41 -20.17
CA GLU A 132 -6.75 -40.04 -19.85
C GLU A 132 -6.59 -41.39 -19.13
N ALA A 133 -5.47 -42.09 -19.34
CA ALA A 133 -5.20 -43.36 -18.68
C ALA A 133 -4.80 -43.20 -17.20
N TRP A 134 -4.42 -42.01 -16.73
CA TRP A 134 -3.92 -41.77 -15.37
C TRP A 134 -5.06 -41.60 -14.35
N THR A 135 -5.65 -42.72 -13.94
CA THR A 135 -6.81 -42.74 -13.04
C THR A 135 -6.46 -42.65 -11.54
N THR A 136 -5.19 -42.76 -11.18
CA THR A 136 -4.72 -42.80 -9.78
C THR A 136 -4.05 -41.51 -9.32
N VAL A 137 -3.83 -40.55 -10.23
CA VAL A 137 -3.06 -39.35 -9.90
C VAL A 137 -3.84 -38.45 -8.98
N ARG A 138 -3.19 -38.06 -7.88
CA ARG A 138 -3.67 -37.07 -6.92
C ARG A 138 -2.89 -35.77 -6.95
N GLU A 139 -1.65 -35.77 -7.43
CA GLU A 139 -0.81 -34.58 -7.52
C GLU A 139 -0.08 -34.53 -8.86
N MET A 140 -0.28 -33.44 -9.60
CA MET A 140 0.51 -33.08 -10.79
C MET A 140 1.07 -31.67 -10.61
N ASN A 141 2.39 -31.55 -10.41
CA ASN A 141 3.08 -30.27 -10.32
C ASN A 141 4.05 -30.10 -11.49
N PHE A 142 3.74 -29.13 -12.34
CA PHE A 142 4.49 -28.72 -13.51
C PHE A 142 4.81 -27.22 -13.49
N HIS A 143 4.80 -26.61 -12.30
CA HIS A 143 5.14 -25.20 -12.10
C HIS A 143 6.48 -24.86 -12.77
N LYS A 144 6.56 -23.72 -13.48
CA LYS A 144 7.77 -23.26 -14.21
C LYS A 144 8.36 -24.27 -15.21
N GLY A 145 7.57 -25.23 -15.68
CA GLY A 145 8.02 -26.09 -16.77
C GLY A 145 8.15 -25.33 -18.09
N HIS A 146 8.94 -25.85 -19.02
CA HIS A 146 9.11 -25.27 -20.36
C HIS A 146 8.40 -26.09 -21.45
N PHE A 147 7.10 -26.34 -21.26
CA PHE A 147 6.32 -27.20 -22.16
C PHE A 147 6.10 -26.51 -23.51
N GLY A 148 6.91 -26.87 -24.50
CA GLY A 148 6.89 -26.28 -25.84
C GLY A 148 5.67 -26.69 -26.67
N ARG A 149 5.10 -27.88 -26.41
CA ARG A 149 3.85 -28.40 -27.00
C ARG A 149 3.24 -29.49 -26.10
N MET A 150 2.45 -29.09 -25.11
CA MET A 150 1.61 -30.05 -24.40
C MET A 150 0.16 -29.85 -24.84
N PHE A 151 -0.43 -30.90 -25.43
CA PHE A 151 -1.87 -30.96 -25.67
C PHE A 151 -2.51 -31.60 -24.45
N VAL A 152 -3.27 -30.83 -23.68
CA VAL A 152 -4.19 -31.38 -22.69
C VAL A 152 -5.48 -31.76 -23.44
N PRO A 153 -5.88 -33.03 -23.47
CA PRO A 153 -7.14 -33.43 -24.11
C PRO A 153 -8.32 -32.67 -23.50
N ASN A 154 -9.28 -32.26 -24.33
CA ASN A 154 -10.49 -31.54 -23.87
C ASN A 154 -11.35 -32.40 -22.92
N ASP A 155 -11.26 -33.72 -23.07
CA ASP A 155 -11.97 -34.70 -22.26
C ASP A 155 -11.12 -35.20 -21.08
N PHE A 156 -10.02 -34.50 -20.76
CA PHE A 156 -9.23 -34.80 -19.58
C PHE A 156 -10.04 -34.46 -18.33
N ILE A 157 -10.90 -35.40 -17.94
CA ILE A 157 -11.63 -35.40 -16.68
C ILE A 157 -10.56 -35.60 -15.62
N PHE A 158 -10.20 -34.51 -14.93
CA PHE A 158 -9.39 -34.63 -13.73
C PHE A 158 -10.16 -35.51 -12.75
N ASN A 159 -9.58 -36.68 -12.47
CA ASN A 159 -10.19 -37.71 -11.66
C ASN A 159 -10.69 -37.13 -10.32
N SER A 160 -11.76 -37.69 -9.76
CA SER A 160 -12.27 -37.30 -8.44
C SER A 160 -11.21 -37.36 -7.32
N ASN A 161 -10.12 -38.09 -7.53
CA ASN A 161 -9.00 -38.21 -6.59
C ASN A 161 -7.94 -37.09 -6.72
N MET A 162 -8.04 -36.19 -7.71
CA MET A 162 -7.07 -35.11 -7.90
C MET A 162 -7.12 -34.10 -6.75
N GLU A 163 -6.04 -34.00 -5.99
CA GLU A 163 -5.90 -33.11 -4.83
C GLU A 163 -5.24 -31.77 -5.20
N ASP A 164 -4.22 -31.82 -6.06
CA ASP A 164 -3.41 -30.67 -6.45
C ASP A 164 -2.96 -30.74 -7.91
N LEU A 165 -3.15 -29.64 -8.63
CA LEU A 165 -2.88 -29.51 -10.05
C LEU A 165 -2.27 -28.13 -10.34
N ASP A 166 -0.98 -28.12 -10.64
CA ASP A 166 -0.23 -26.90 -10.86
C ASP A 166 0.45 -26.88 -12.24
N PHE A 167 0.00 -25.96 -13.10
CA PHE A 167 0.62 -25.64 -14.39
C PHE A 167 1.14 -24.19 -14.43
N SER A 168 1.26 -23.53 -13.29
CA SER A 168 1.65 -22.12 -13.27
C SER A 168 3.03 -21.91 -13.90
N ASP A 169 3.19 -20.82 -14.65
CA ASP A 169 4.42 -20.48 -15.37
C ASP A 169 4.95 -21.58 -16.33
N ALA A 170 4.11 -22.54 -16.76
CA ALA A 170 4.49 -23.68 -17.61
C ALA A 170 4.90 -23.32 -19.08
N GLY A 171 5.06 -22.03 -19.39
CA GLY A 171 5.53 -21.54 -20.68
C GLY A 171 4.51 -21.52 -21.83
N ILE A 172 4.95 -20.96 -22.96
CA ILE A 172 4.13 -20.49 -24.11
C ILE A 172 3.46 -21.62 -24.92
N GLY A 173 3.90 -22.88 -24.74
CA GLY A 173 3.43 -24.01 -25.53
C GLY A 173 2.30 -24.83 -24.90
N PHE A 174 1.81 -24.43 -23.73
CA PHE A 174 0.61 -24.99 -23.14
C PHE A 174 -0.63 -24.38 -23.81
N TYR A 175 -1.24 -25.13 -24.73
CA TYR A 175 -2.50 -24.72 -25.33
C TYR A 175 -3.64 -25.19 -24.46
N ALA A 176 -4.17 -24.30 -23.61
CA ALA A 176 -5.37 -24.55 -22.80
C ALA A 176 -6.68 -24.63 -23.62
N TRP A 177 -6.60 -24.71 -24.96
CA TRP A 177 -7.75 -24.73 -25.86
C TRP A 177 -8.58 -25.99 -25.64
N GLY A 178 -9.60 -25.86 -24.79
CA GLY A 178 -10.56 -26.91 -24.48
C GLY A 178 -10.60 -27.36 -23.03
N LEU A 179 -9.87 -26.69 -22.12
CA LEU A 179 -10.16 -26.83 -20.69
C LEU A 179 -11.59 -26.36 -20.42
N ASP A 180 -12.40 -27.25 -19.84
CA ASP A 180 -13.73 -26.93 -19.33
C ASP A 180 -13.67 -26.91 -17.80
N PHE A 181 -13.71 -25.73 -17.19
CA PHE A 181 -13.67 -25.58 -15.73
C PHE A 181 -14.85 -26.24 -14.99
N THR A 182 -15.89 -26.71 -15.70
CA THR A 182 -16.96 -27.53 -15.11
C THR A 182 -16.55 -28.97 -14.88
N THR A 183 -15.60 -29.50 -15.66
CA THR A 183 -15.16 -30.91 -15.58
C THR A 183 -13.95 -31.06 -14.67
N ILE A 184 -13.31 -29.96 -14.27
CA ILE A 184 -12.19 -29.96 -13.34
C ILE A 184 -12.72 -29.95 -11.90
N SER A 185 -12.53 -31.04 -11.17
CA SER A 185 -13.05 -31.23 -9.80
C SER A 185 -11.95 -31.31 -8.72
N THR A 186 -10.83 -30.60 -8.89
CA THR A 186 -9.73 -30.65 -7.91
C THR A 186 -9.86 -29.56 -6.83
N PRO A 187 -9.49 -29.83 -5.55
CA PRO A 187 -9.43 -28.81 -4.52
C PRO A 187 -8.46 -27.66 -4.81
N LYS A 188 -7.37 -27.91 -5.53
CA LYS A 188 -6.37 -26.89 -5.87
C LYS A 188 -6.02 -26.93 -7.34
N LEU A 189 -6.23 -25.80 -8.02
CA LEU A 189 -5.81 -25.59 -9.41
C LEU A 189 -5.02 -24.30 -9.49
N SER A 190 -3.81 -24.37 -10.04
CA SER A 190 -3.01 -23.20 -10.39
C SER A 190 -2.68 -23.18 -11.89
N LEU A 191 -3.03 -22.08 -12.53
CA LEU A 191 -2.74 -21.72 -13.91
C LEU A 191 -2.01 -20.37 -13.99
N ALA A 192 -1.48 -19.88 -12.86
CA ALA A 192 -0.91 -18.54 -12.77
C ALA A 192 0.20 -18.30 -13.81
N GLY A 193 0.28 -17.09 -14.35
CA GLY A 193 1.31 -16.68 -15.31
C GLY A 193 1.16 -17.22 -16.75
N MET A 194 0.16 -18.09 -17.01
CA MET A 194 -0.13 -18.62 -18.34
C MET A 194 -0.96 -17.64 -19.18
N ASP A 195 -0.72 -17.49 -20.49
CA ASP A 195 -1.57 -16.64 -21.32
C ASP A 195 -2.91 -17.31 -21.66
N LEU A 196 -3.99 -16.85 -21.01
CA LEU A 196 -5.37 -17.27 -21.23
C LEU A 196 -6.23 -16.12 -21.77
N SER A 197 -5.64 -15.09 -22.35
CA SER A 197 -6.33 -13.86 -22.76
C SER A 197 -7.43 -14.06 -23.82
N ASP A 198 -7.34 -15.13 -24.62
CA ASP A 198 -8.36 -15.53 -25.59
C ASP A 198 -9.49 -16.36 -24.99
N TYR A 199 -9.33 -16.85 -23.76
CA TYR A 199 -10.32 -17.68 -23.09
C TYR A 199 -11.31 -16.84 -22.27
N VAL A 200 -12.58 -17.28 -22.29
CA VAL A 200 -13.64 -16.71 -21.47
C VAL A 200 -14.08 -17.75 -20.46
N MET A 201 -13.70 -17.55 -19.21
CA MET A 201 -14.05 -18.45 -18.12
C MET A 201 -15.53 -18.32 -17.78
N SER A 202 -16.24 -19.44 -17.90
CA SER A 202 -17.63 -19.60 -17.51
C SER A 202 -17.82 -20.96 -16.84
N ASN A 203 -18.63 -21.01 -15.79
CA ASN A 203 -19.02 -22.24 -15.08
C ASN A 203 -17.85 -23.01 -14.44
N VAL A 204 -17.42 -22.58 -13.26
CA VAL A 204 -16.45 -23.32 -12.43
C VAL A 204 -17.19 -24.31 -11.52
N ALA A 205 -16.63 -25.50 -11.28
CA ALA A 205 -17.11 -26.46 -10.28
C ALA A 205 -16.87 -25.95 -8.83
N LYS A 206 -17.68 -24.97 -8.42
CA LYS A 206 -17.43 -24.10 -7.24
C LYS A 206 -17.45 -24.78 -5.88
N ASP A 207 -18.17 -25.89 -5.73
CA ASP A 207 -18.35 -26.55 -4.43
C ASP A 207 -17.16 -27.46 -4.05
N GLN A 208 -16.27 -27.75 -5.00
CA GLN A 208 -15.14 -28.68 -4.80
C GLN A 208 -13.78 -27.97 -4.82
N MET A 209 -13.67 -26.82 -5.50
CA MET A 209 -12.44 -26.03 -5.55
C MET A 209 -12.25 -25.20 -4.27
N LYS A 210 -11.13 -25.39 -3.59
CA LYS A 210 -10.71 -24.60 -2.42
C LYS A 210 -9.75 -23.48 -2.80
N VAL A 211 -8.94 -23.68 -3.83
CA VAL A 211 -8.00 -22.70 -4.40
C VAL A 211 -8.06 -22.78 -5.92
N LEU A 212 -8.28 -21.63 -6.55
CA LEU A 212 -8.16 -21.45 -7.99
C LEU A 212 -7.26 -20.25 -8.25
N ASP A 213 -6.03 -20.50 -8.66
CA ASP A 213 -5.08 -19.46 -9.04
C ASP A 213 -4.99 -19.30 -10.55
N VAL A 214 -5.41 -18.13 -10.99
CA VAL A 214 -5.49 -17.70 -12.40
C VAL A 214 -4.82 -16.34 -12.56
N SER A 215 -3.94 -16.01 -11.62
CA SER A 215 -3.25 -14.73 -11.55
C SER A 215 -2.35 -14.49 -12.76
N GLY A 216 -2.34 -13.28 -13.29
CA GLY A 216 -1.46 -12.95 -14.41
C GLY A 216 -1.84 -13.61 -15.74
N THR A 217 -3.01 -14.26 -15.81
CA THR A 217 -3.40 -15.01 -17.01
C THR A 217 -4.14 -14.20 -18.06
N TRP A 218 -4.61 -13.00 -17.70
CA TRP A 218 -5.46 -12.16 -18.53
C TRP A 218 -6.79 -12.81 -18.96
N VAL A 219 -7.17 -13.94 -18.35
CA VAL A 219 -8.41 -14.66 -18.67
C VAL A 219 -9.63 -13.76 -18.48
N LYS A 220 -10.59 -13.84 -19.40
CA LYS A 220 -11.81 -13.02 -19.34
C LYS A 220 -12.88 -13.70 -18.51
N TYR A 221 -13.61 -12.95 -17.69
CA TYR A 221 -14.79 -13.45 -16.98
C TYR A 221 -16.08 -12.84 -17.51
N ARG A 222 -17.13 -13.66 -17.57
CA ARG A 222 -18.51 -13.17 -17.75
C ARG A 222 -19.19 -12.94 -16.40
N VAL A 223 -18.66 -12.02 -15.60
CA VAL A 223 -19.29 -11.55 -14.36
C VAL A 223 -20.11 -10.31 -14.68
N LYS A 224 -21.44 -10.38 -14.54
CA LYS A 224 -22.31 -9.21 -14.73
C LYS A 224 -22.49 -8.44 -13.43
N ASP A 225 -22.56 -9.17 -12.32
CA ASP A 225 -22.70 -8.64 -10.97
C ASP A 225 -21.59 -9.21 -10.08
N PHE A 226 -20.70 -8.33 -9.59
CA PHE A 226 -19.60 -8.75 -8.71
C PHE A 226 -20.09 -9.44 -7.43
N ASN A 227 -21.22 -9.00 -6.86
CA ASN A 227 -21.71 -9.54 -5.61
C ASN A 227 -22.35 -10.90 -5.84
N LYS A 228 -23.24 -11.00 -6.81
CA LYS A 228 -24.01 -12.22 -7.07
C LYS A 228 -23.23 -13.27 -7.86
N ASP A 229 -22.51 -12.88 -8.90
CA ASP A 229 -21.91 -13.85 -9.83
C ASP A 229 -20.48 -14.25 -9.41
N PHE A 230 -19.85 -13.46 -8.53
CA PHE A 230 -18.50 -13.70 -8.01
C PHE A 230 -18.53 -14.00 -6.49
N LEU A 231 -18.77 -13.00 -5.63
CA LEU A 231 -18.67 -13.22 -4.17
C LEU A 231 -19.67 -14.24 -3.61
N ASP A 232 -20.89 -14.32 -4.14
CA ASP A 232 -21.87 -15.29 -3.64
C ASP A 232 -21.50 -16.73 -4.02
N VAL A 233 -20.87 -16.86 -5.18
CA VAL A 233 -20.77 -18.11 -5.93
C VAL A 233 -19.47 -18.85 -5.62
N TYR A 234 -18.40 -18.13 -5.28
CA TYR A 234 -17.13 -18.74 -4.91
C TYR A 234 -17.02 -18.87 -3.38
N ASN A 235 -16.80 -20.09 -2.89
CA ASN A 235 -16.54 -20.40 -1.48
C ASN A 235 -15.09 -20.90 -1.29
N MET A 236 -14.14 -20.27 -1.99
CA MET A 236 -12.72 -20.64 -1.96
C MET A 236 -12.02 -20.01 -0.75
N VAL A 237 -11.04 -20.69 -0.18
CA VAL A 237 -10.26 -20.14 0.94
C VAL A 237 -9.48 -18.91 0.49
N HIS A 238 -8.88 -18.98 -0.69
CA HIS A 238 -8.14 -17.89 -1.31
C HIS A 238 -8.68 -17.62 -2.71
N MET A 239 -8.85 -16.33 -3.05
CA MET A 239 -9.30 -15.87 -4.37
C MET A 239 -8.21 -15.03 -5.07
N PRO A 240 -7.15 -15.63 -5.61
CA PRO A 240 -6.10 -14.94 -6.37
C PRO A 240 -6.47 -14.79 -7.86
N PHE A 241 -7.08 -13.65 -8.20
CA PHE A 241 -7.57 -13.33 -9.56
C PHE A 241 -6.91 -12.09 -10.16
N GLN A 242 -5.79 -11.64 -9.62
CA GLN A 242 -5.12 -10.43 -10.09
C GLN A 242 -4.65 -10.55 -11.53
N TYR A 243 -4.66 -9.42 -12.25
CA TYR A 243 -4.28 -9.32 -13.66
C TYR A 243 -5.07 -10.32 -14.55
N THR A 244 -6.35 -10.48 -14.25
CA THR A 244 -7.35 -11.10 -15.14
C THR A 244 -8.25 -10.03 -15.75
N TYR A 245 -9.23 -10.38 -16.59
CA TYR A 245 -10.14 -9.41 -17.18
C TYR A 245 -11.60 -9.68 -16.78
N MET A 246 -11.99 -9.21 -15.60
CA MET A 246 -13.36 -9.34 -15.11
C MET A 246 -14.32 -8.32 -15.72
N SER A 247 -13.86 -7.08 -15.90
CA SER A 247 -14.65 -5.98 -16.50
C SER A 247 -16.07 -5.84 -15.90
N THR A 248 -16.16 -5.89 -14.58
CA THR A 248 -17.43 -5.86 -13.82
C THR A 248 -17.62 -4.56 -13.03
N ILE A 249 -18.82 -4.33 -12.51
CA ILE A 249 -19.16 -3.19 -11.64
C ILE A 249 -19.42 -3.69 -10.22
N VAL A 250 -18.69 -3.17 -9.24
CA VAL A 250 -18.88 -3.44 -7.81
C VAL A 250 -19.94 -2.52 -7.25
N ASN A 251 -20.94 -3.10 -6.58
CA ASN A 251 -21.93 -2.35 -5.81
C ASN A 251 -21.72 -2.58 -4.30
N PHE A 252 -21.04 -1.64 -3.65
CA PHE A 252 -20.75 -1.70 -2.21
C PHE A 252 -22.01 -1.74 -1.31
N SER A 253 -23.19 -1.38 -1.82
CA SER A 253 -24.44 -1.44 -1.05
C SER A 253 -25.04 -2.85 -0.97
N THR A 254 -24.56 -3.79 -1.77
CA THR A 254 -25.13 -5.14 -1.89
C THR A 254 -24.07 -6.23 -1.76
N LEU A 255 -22.94 -5.91 -1.11
CA LEU A 255 -21.89 -6.89 -0.80
C LEU A 255 -22.47 -8.05 0.02
N VAL A 256 -22.13 -9.26 -0.39
CA VAL A 256 -22.59 -10.51 0.24
C VAL A 256 -21.92 -10.67 1.60
N ASP A 257 -22.67 -11.17 2.59
CA ASP A 257 -22.09 -11.57 3.87
C ASP A 257 -21.30 -12.88 3.71
N MET A 258 -20.01 -12.79 3.98
CA MET A 258 -19.04 -13.88 3.85
C MET A 258 -18.53 -14.37 5.20
N SER A 259 -19.09 -13.90 6.33
CA SER A 259 -18.69 -14.32 7.67
C SER A 259 -18.85 -15.83 7.92
N SER A 260 -19.73 -16.50 7.17
CA SER A 260 -19.96 -17.95 7.23
C SER A 260 -19.21 -18.75 6.15
N LYS A 261 -18.56 -18.08 5.19
CA LYS A 261 -17.83 -18.70 4.05
C LYS A 261 -16.37 -18.87 4.38
N ASP A 262 -15.66 -19.86 3.84
CA ASP A 262 -14.26 -20.14 4.20
C ASP A 262 -13.22 -19.13 3.65
N VAL A 263 -13.67 -18.02 3.05
CA VAL A 263 -12.81 -17.05 2.37
C VAL A 263 -11.98 -16.24 3.35
N ARG A 264 -10.65 -16.24 3.14
CA ARG A 264 -9.66 -15.51 3.93
C ARG A 264 -8.95 -14.40 3.16
N SER A 265 -8.86 -14.53 1.84
CA SER A 265 -8.23 -13.53 0.97
C SER A 265 -8.97 -13.34 -0.35
N ILE A 266 -9.11 -12.07 -0.77
CA ILE A 266 -9.63 -11.68 -2.07
C ILE A 266 -8.62 -10.77 -2.75
N ASN A 267 -8.08 -11.21 -3.89
CA ASN A 267 -7.19 -10.41 -4.71
C ASN A 267 -7.76 -10.26 -6.11
N ILE A 268 -8.26 -9.07 -6.42
CA ILE A 268 -8.80 -8.69 -7.72
C ILE A 268 -8.05 -7.49 -8.30
N ARG A 269 -6.76 -7.36 -7.95
CA ARG A 269 -5.90 -6.30 -8.47
C ARG A 269 -5.86 -6.35 -9.99
N GLY A 270 -6.01 -5.22 -10.69
CA GLY A 270 -5.81 -5.23 -12.14
C GLY A 270 -6.86 -6.01 -12.93
N THR A 271 -8.08 -6.13 -12.42
CA THR A 271 -9.14 -6.95 -13.05
C THR A 271 -10.05 -6.17 -14.00
N ASN A 272 -9.73 -4.89 -14.22
CA ASN A 272 -10.58 -3.91 -14.91
C ASN A 272 -11.97 -3.75 -14.25
N THR A 273 -12.04 -3.98 -12.93
CA THR A 273 -13.25 -3.82 -12.14
C THR A 273 -13.52 -2.34 -11.89
N SER A 274 -14.77 -1.91 -11.98
CA SER A 274 -15.18 -0.51 -11.79
C SER A 274 -16.30 -0.38 -10.77
N GLY A 275 -16.70 0.85 -10.43
CA GLY A 275 -17.81 1.10 -9.50
C GLY A 275 -17.62 2.37 -8.67
N VAL A 276 -18.68 2.74 -7.94
CA VAL A 276 -18.64 3.86 -6.99
C VAL A 276 -18.21 3.32 -5.63
N PHE A 277 -17.02 3.71 -5.18
CA PHE A 277 -16.45 3.32 -3.90
C PHE A 277 -17.14 4.05 -2.74
N ASP A 278 -17.54 3.29 -1.72
CA ASP A 278 -18.10 3.80 -0.47
C ASP A 278 -17.28 3.26 0.70
N ALA A 279 -16.52 4.14 1.35
CA ALA A 279 -15.63 3.78 2.46
C ALA A 279 -16.37 3.16 3.65
N LYS A 280 -17.57 3.63 4.00
CA LYS A 280 -18.32 3.11 5.15
C LYS A 280 -18.81 1.69 4.89
N LYS A 281 -19.27 1.43 3.66
CA LYS A 281 -19.70 0.09 3.24
C LYS A 281 -18.53 -0.87 3.09
N TRP A 282 -17.42 -0.41 2.53
CA TRP A 282 -16.17 -1.17 2.48
C TRP A 282 -15.67 -1.57 3.87
N MET A 283 -15.67 -0.63 4.83
CA MET A 283 -15.33 -0.94 6.23
C MET A 283 -16.27 -1.98 6.84
N ASN A 284 -17.59 -1.79 6.69
CA ASN A 284 -18.58 -2.72 7.23
C ASN A 284 -18.39 -4.12 6.65
N PHE A 285 -18.08 -4.21 5.35
CA PHE A 285 -17.78 -5.47 4.71
C PHE A 285 -16.61 -6.17 5.39
N ILE A 286 -15.46 -5.50 5.51
CA ILE A 286 -14.27 -6.09 6.14
C ILE A 286 -14.53 -6.47 7.60
N VAL A 287 -15.09 -5.58 8.40
CA VAL A 287 -15.21 -5.80 9.85
C VAL A 287 -16.30 -6.82 10.18
N ASN A 288 -17.49 -6.68 9.58
CA ASN A 288 -18.69 -7.40 10.00
C ASN A 288 -19.13 -8.50 9.03
N GLN A 289 -18.70 -8.46 7.77
CA GLN A 289 -19.18 -9.37 6.72
C GLN A 289 -18.07 -10.29 6.20
N THR A 290 -16.91 -10.34 6.85
CA THR A 290 -15.85 -11.33 6.60
C THR A 290 -15.52 -12.11 7.87
N ARG A 291 -14.96 -13.30 7.71
CA ARG A 291 -14.51 -14.15 8.82
C ARG A 291 -13.44 -13.51 9.68
N ASP A 292 -13.31 -13.97 10.92
CA ASP A 292 -12.32 -13.47 11.88
C ASP A 292 -10.86 -13.64 11.42
N ASP A 293 -10.58 -14.68 10.63
CA ASP A 293 -9.27 -14.97 10.03
C ASP A 293 -9.08 -14.37 8.63
N PHE A 294 -9.96 -13.45 8.20
CA PHE A 294 -9.80 -12.71 6.95
C PHE A 294 -8.61 -11.76 7.04
N TYR A 295 -7.65 -11.89 6.10
CA TYR A 295 -6.39 -11.15 6.17
C TYR A 295 -6.10 -10.25 4.97
N MET A 296 -6.73 -10.50 3.81
CA MET A 296 -6.37 -9.80 2.57
C MET A 296 -7.58 -9.39 1.73
N LEU A 297 -7.66 -8.09 1.39
CA LEU A 297 -8.49 -7.55 0.32
C LEU A 297 -7.65 -6.63 -0.56
N ASP A 298 -7.33 -7.08 -1.77
CA ASP A 298 -6.69 -6.27 -2.81
C ASP A 298 -7.67 -5.93 -3.92
N MET A 299 -8.05 -4.66 -4.02
CA MET A 299 -8.85 -4.12 -5.13
C MET A 299 -8.07 -3.08 -5.93
N SER A 300 -6.74 -3.13 -5.86
CA SER A 300 -5.89 -2.12 -6.49
C SER A 300 -5.86 -2.21 -8.01
N TYR A 301 -5.37 -1.16 -8.67
CA TYR A 301 -5.17 -1.11 -10.11
C TYR A 301 -6.47 -1.40 -10.90
N ASN A 302 -7.57 -0.80 -10.45
CA ASN A 302 -8.90 -0.96 -11.03
C ASN A 302 -9.49 0.42 -11.42
N GLY A 303 -10.73 0.42 -11.91
CA GLY A 303 -11.50 1.61 -12.27
C GLY A 303 -12.51 2.03 -11.19
N LEU A 304 -12.24 1.76 -9.90
CA LEU A 304 -13.10 2.25 -8.81
C LEU A 304 -13.00 3.78 -8.73
N SER A 305 -14.11 4.43 -8.42
CA SER A 305 -14.24 5.88 -8.40
C SER A 305 -15.01 6.36 -7.19
N GLY A 306 -14.64 7.49 -6.59
CA GLY A 306 -15.30 8.05 -5.41
C GLY A 306 -14.29 8.76 -4.52
N PHE A 307 -14.50 8.71 -3.20
CA PHE A 307 -13.52 9.13 -2.20
C PHE A 307 -13.02 7.91 -1.42
N GLY A 308 -11.70 7.77 -1.29
CA GLY A 308 -11.11 6.71 -0.47
C GLY A 308 -11.48 6.81 1.02
N PRO A 309 -11.13 5.81 1.84
CA PRO A 309 -11.37 5.87 3.27
C PRO A 309 -10.58 7.00 3.94
N THR A 310 -11.13 7.54 5.03
CA THR A 310 -10.37 8.46 5.89
C THR A 310 -9.36 7.70 6.74
N MET A 311 -8.38 8.41 7.29
CA MET A 311 -7.39 7.81 8.20
C MET A 311 -8.06 7.16 9.43
N GLN A 312 -9.03 7.85 10.03
CA GLN A 312 -9.80 7.34 11.18
C GLN A 312 -10.61 6.08 10.83
N GLN A 313 -11.20 6.04 9.64
CA GLN A 313 -11.90 4.87 9.13
C GLN A 313 -10.96 3.68 9.00
N PHE A 314 -9.75 3.91 8.49
CA PHE A 314 -8.73 2.88 8.36
C PHE A 314 -8.24 2.36 9.72
N GLU A 315 -7.94 3.25 10.66
CA GLU A 315 -7.57 2.90 12.05
C GLU A 315 -8.65 2.05 12.73
N THR A 316 -9.92 2.39 12.48
CA THR A 316 -11.07 1.63 13.01
C THR A 316 -11.12 0.21 12.45
N VAL A 317 -10.87 0.02 11.15
CA VAL A 317 -10.82 -1.33 10.55
C VAL A 317 -9.72 -2.15 11.18
N VAL A 318 -8.51 -1.59 11.31
CA VAL A 318 -7.36 -2.30 11.88
C VAL A 318 -7.59 -2.64 13.36
N ALA A 319 -8.21 -1.74 14.12
CA ALA A 319 -8.53 -1.97 15.53
C ALA A 319 -9.60 -3.07 15.72
N LEU A 320 -10.61 -3.12 14.85
CA LEU A 320 -11.70 -4.09 14.95
C LEU A 320 -11.39 -5.42 14.24
N LYS A 321 -10.49 -5.41 13.25
CA LYS A 321 -10.10 -6.57 12.43
C LYS A 321 -8.57 -6.61 12.27
N PRO A 322 -7.80 -6.88 13.34
CA PRO A 322 -6.33 -6.86 13.31
C PRO A 322 -5.72 -7.97 12.43
N THR A 323 -6.51 -8.97 12.05
CA THR A 323 -6.13 -10.01 11.08
C THR A 323 -6.06 -9.48 9.65
N ALA A 324 -6.81 -8.42 9.31
CA ALA A 324 -6.84 -7.77 7.98
C ALA A 324 -5.58 -6.96 7.70
N ARG A 325 -4.45 -7.65 7.56
CA ARG A 325 -3.10 -7.08 7.39
C ARG A 325 -2.81 -6.56 5.99
N TYR A 326 -3.56 -6.99 4.97
CA TYR A 326 -3.39 -6.52 3.61
C TYR A 326 -4.71 -5.95 3.08
N LEU A 327 -4.83 -4.63 3.08
CA LEU A 327 -5.97 -3.92 2.51
C LEU A 327 -5.41 -2.94 1.48
N SER A 328 -5.79 -3.09 0.20
CA SER A 328 -5.25 -2.25 -0.87
C SER A 328 -6.33 -1.75 -1.81
N LEU A 329 -6.35 -0.44 -2.00
CA LEU A 329 -7.22 0.28 -2.97
C LEU A 329 -6.38 1.11 -3.93
N GLU A 330 -5.08 0.79 -4.00
CA GLU A 330 -4.10 1.49 -4.80
C GLU A 330 -4.54 1.58 -6.27
N LEU A 331 -4.05 2.59 -6.97
CA LEU A 331 -4.27 2.78 -8.41
C LEU A 331 -5.76 2.75 -8.82
N ASN A 332 -6.65 3.35 -8.03
CA ASN A 332 -8.04 3.64 -8.40
C ASN A 332 -8.25 5.17 -8.53
N SER A 333 -9.39 5.59 -9.09
CA SER A 333 -9.76 7.01 -9.24
C SER A 333 -10.52 7.53 -8.00
N LEU A 334 -9.89 7.41 -6.83
CA LEU A 334 -10.47 7.76 -5.52
C LEU A 334 -10.45 9.25 -5.19
N PHE A 335 -10.30 10.10 -6.21
CA PHE A 335 -10.49 11.53 -6.14
C PHE A 335 -11.58 11.97 -7.13
N CYS A 336 -12.83 11.66 -6.77
CA CYS A 336 -13.98 11.81 -7.66
C CYS A 336 -15.24 12.19 -6.86
N ASP A 337 -15.68 13.45 -6.97
CA ASP A 337 -16.98 13.90 -6.49
C ASP A 337 -17.99 14.00 -7.66
N PHE A 338 -18.98 13.11 -7.66
CA PHE A 338 -20.04 13.10 -8.67
C PHE A 338 -20.99 14.31 -8.58
N LYS A 339 -21.06 15.00 -7.44
CA LYS A 339 -21.86 16.21 -7.25
C LYS A 339 -21.13 17.46 -7.74
N GLU A 340 -19.81 17.50 -7.61
CA GLU A 340 -18.93 18.63 -7.98
C GLU A 340 -17.99 18.32 -9.15
N HIS A 341 -18.44 17.49 -10.11
CA HIS A 341 -17.67 17.01 -11.27
C HIS A 341 -16.96 18.10 -12.11
N ARG A 342 -17.36 19.37 -11.97
CA ARG A 342 -16.74 20.52 -12.67
C ARG A 342 -15.48 21.05 -12.00
N MET A 343 -15.27 20.82 -10.70
CA MET A 343 -14.04 21.21 -9.99
C MET A 343 -13.02 20.07 -9.99
N PHE A 344 -13.49 18.83 -9.95
CA PHE A 344 -12.68 17.61 -9.87
C PHE A 344 -13.08 16.63 -10.97
N GLY A 345 -12.25 16.44 -11.99
CA GLY A 345 -12.39 15.27 -12.86
C GLY A 345 -11.98 14.03 -12.07
N CYS A 346 -12.67 12.89 -12.22
CA CYS A 346 -12.34 11.64 -11.53
C CYS A 346 -10.93 11.18 -11.91
N SER A 347 -9.95 11.64 -11.13
CA SER A 347 -8.54 11.60 -11.49
C SER A 347 -7.83 10.54 -10.68
N ARG A 348 -6.98 9.77 -11.36
CA ARG A 348 -6.03 8.90 -10.70
C ARG A 348 -4.85 9.76 -10.24
N LEU A 349 -4.58 9.78 -8.94
CA LEU A 349 -3.45 10.51 -8.35
C LEU A 349 -2.34 9.55 -7.92
N ARG A 350 -1.26 9.51 -8.68
CA ARG A 350 -0.16 8.58 -8.48
C ARG A 350 1.06 9.26 -7.90
N ILE A 351 1.55 8.76 -6.78
CA ILE A 351 2.85 9.19 -6.25
C ILE A 351 3.95 8.48 -7.05
N ASP A 352 4.68 9.25 -7.84
CA ASP A 352 5.78 8.78 -8.67
C ASP A 352 7.07 8.65 -7.87
N ASP A 353 7.29 9.60 -6.96
CA ASP A 353 8.45 9.62 -6.07
C ASP A 353 8.14 10.38 -4.78
N ALA A 354 8.86 10.04 -3.71
CA ALA A 354 8.86 10.79 -2.45
C ALA A 354 10.21 10.65 -1.75
N TYR A 355 10.83 11.79 -1.43
CA TYR A 355 12.15 11.84 -0.80
C TYR A 355 12.31 13.10 0.04
N TYR A 356 13.10 13.01 1.11
CA TYR A 356 13.45 14.16 1.94
C TYR A 356 14.71 14.86 1.43
N LEU A 357 14.70 16.19 1.39
CA LEU A 357 15.81 17.06 1.02
C LEU A 357 16.40 17.75 2.28
N PRO A 358 17.50 17.23 2.86
CA PRO A 358 18.11 17.80 4.07
C PRO A 358 18.49 19.26 3.96
N SER A 359 19.05 19.68 2.82
CA SER A 359 19.53 21.06 2.64
C SER A 359 18.41 22.10 2.61
N TYR A 360 17.17 21.68 2.35
CA TYR A 360 16.01 22.55 2.25
C TYR A 360 14.97 22.29 3.35
N GLU A 361 15.23 21.31 4.21
CA GLU A 361 14.29 20.83 5.25
C GLU A 361 12.89 20.54 4.69
N ARG A 362 12.85 19.86 3.53
CA ARG A 362 11.61 19.62 2.78
C ARG A 362 11.44 18.15 2.44
N LEU A 363 10.29 17.57 2.76
CA LEU A 363 9.82 16.34 2.15
C LEU A 363 9.22 16.69 0.79
N MET A 364 9.80 16.16 -0.29
CA MET A 364 9.35 16.34 -1.67
C MET A 364 8.57 15.11 -2.12
N ILE A 365 7.44 15.32 -2.77
CA ILE A 365 6.56 14.26 -3.27
C ILE A 365 6.14 14.66 -4.69
N THR A 366 6.42 13.78 -5.65
CA THR A 366 6.01 13.99 -7.04
C THR A 366 4.77 13.16 -7.32
N VAL A 367 3.72 13.81 -7.81
CA VAL A 367 2.40 13.22 -7.99
C VAL A 367 1.95 13.41 -9.43
N ASN A 368 1.82 12.32 -10.16
CA ASN A 368 1.21 12.30 -11.48
C ASN A 368 -0.32 12.31 -11.34
N TYR A 369 -1.00 13.00 -12.23
CA TYR A 369 -2.45 12.98 -12.29
C TYR A 369 -2.93 12.79 -13.73
N ALA A 370 -3.86 11.85 -13.93
CA ALA A 370 -4.22 11.40 -15.27
C ALA A 370 -5.10 12.39 -16.08
N HIS A 371 -5.71 13.42 -15.46
CA HIS A 371 -6.67 14.32 -16.11
C HIS A 371 -6.50 15.80 -15.74
N TYR A 372 -6.72 16.71 -16.69
CA TYR A 372 -6.77 18.15 -16.45
C TYR A 372 -7.81 18.47 -15.36
N ALA A 373 -7.37 18.78 -14.15
CA ALA A 373 -8.22 19.46 -13.18
C ALA A 373 -8.63 20.81 -13.78
N TYR A 374 -9.94 21.04 -13.94
CA TYR A 374 -10.46 22.34 -14.39
C TYR A 374 -10.28 23.42 -13.31
N ALA A 375 -10.18 23.02 -12.03
CA ALA A 375 -9.80 23.90 -10.94
C ALA A 375 -8.28 24.15 -10.92
N PRO A 376 -7.81 25.39 -10.65
CA PRO A 376 -6.40 25.64 -10.39
C PRO A 376 -5.93 24.74 -9.24
N LEU A 377 -4.93 23.88 -9.46
CA LEU A 377 -4.35 23.02 -8.43
C LEU A 377 -3.93 23.78 -7.14
N ARG A 378 -3.69 25.09 -7.25
CA ARG A 378 -3.45 26.01 -6.12
C ARG A 378 -4.61 26.04 -5.12
N ASP A 379 -5.85 25.93 -5.58
CA ASP A 379 -7.03 26.01 -4.71
C ASP A 379 -7.29 24.66 -4.01
N LEU A 380 -6.80 23.56 -4.59
CA LEU A 380 -6.96 22.21 -4.04
C LEU A 380 -5.96 21.91 -2.92
N GLN A 381 -4.77 22.51 -2.96
CA GLN A 381 -3.72 22.28 -1.95
C GLN A 381 -4.20 22.58 -0.51
N TYR A 382 -5.19 23.46 -0.37
CA TYR A 382 -5.77 23.89 0.91
C TYR A 382 -6.68 22.84 1.57
N HIS A 383 -7.06 21.83 0.80
CA HIS A 383 -7.83 20.68 1.23
C HIS A 383 -6.97 19.40 1.26
N MET A 384 -5.71 19.49 0.86
CA MET A 384 -4.82 18.34 0.76
C MET A 384 -3.88 18.24 1.97
N SER A 385 -3.78 17.04 2.51
CA SER A 385 -2.80 16.69 3.54
C SER A 385 -1.85 15.64 3.01
N VAL A 386 -0.65 15.54 3.57
CA VAL A 386 0.26 14.42 3.35
C VAL A 386 0.28 13.55 4.59
N VAL A 387 0.16 12.24 4.39
CA VAL A 387 0.40 11.24 5.43
C VAL A 387 1.68 10.48 5.11
N PHE A 388 2.45 10.13 6.12
CA PHE A 388 3.58 9.24 5.91
C PHE A 388 3.90 8.39 7.14
N ARG A 389 4.56 7.25 6.89
CA ARG A 389 4.97 6.32 7.95
C ARG A 389 6.16 6.88 8.73
N ASN A 390 6.10 6.80 10.05
CA ASN A 390 7.26 6.99 10.92
C ASN A 390 8.17 5.74 10.85
N ILE A 391 9.23 5.82 10.03
CA ILE A 391 10.09 4.68 9.69
C ILE A 391 10.89 4.21 10.91
N THR A 392 11.33 5.14 11.76
CA THR A 392 12.06 4.83 12.99
C THR A 392 11.23 3.93 13.91
N LYS A 393 9.99 4.35 14.22
CA LYS A 393 9.10 3.56 15.07
C LYS A 393 8.71 2.24 14.43
N TYR A 394 8.44 2.24 13.12
CA TYR A 394 8.07 1.03 12.37
C TYR A 394 9.12 -0.08 12.50
N LYS A 395 10.42 0.25 12.42
CA LYS A 395 11.51 -0.73 12.55
C LYS A 395 11.64 -1.32 13.95
N THR A 396 11.25 -0.59 14.98
CA THR A 396 11.43 -0.99 16.39
C THR A 396 10.18 -1.61 17.00
N GLU A 397 9.00 -1.31 16.46
CA GLU A 397 7.74 -1.84 16.93
C GLU A 397 7.56 -3.28 16.44
N THR A 398 7.07 -4.18 17.29
CA THR A 398 6.80 -5.58 16.93
C THR A 398 5.32 -5.89 16.84
N ASP A 399 4.47 -5.01 17.37
CA ASP A 399 3.02 -5.11 17.30
C ASP A 399 2.51 -4.56 15.94
N PRO A 400 1.87 -5.38 15.10
CA PRO A 400 1.32 -4.96 13.80
C PRO A 400 0.35 -3.78 13.88
N VAL A 401 -0.48 -3.73 14.93
CA VAL A 401 -1.47 -2.66 15.13
C VAL A 401 -0.76 -1.35 15.46
N LYS A 402 0.26 -1.39 16.33
CA LYS A 402 1.04 -0.20 16.69
C LYS A 402 1.93 0.28 15.54
N ARG A 403 2.44 -0.61 14.69
CA ARG A 403 3.18 -0.25 13.47
C ARG A 403 2.35 0.63 12.53
N ILE A 404 1.05 0.35 12.41
CA ILE A 404 0.12 1.08 11.55
C ILE A 404 -0.33 2.39 12.21
N GLN A 405 -0.47 2.45 13.53
CA GLN A 405 -0.79 3.70 14.25
C GLN A 405 0.32 4.76 14.20
N ASN A 406 1.52 4.42 13.73
CA ASN A 406 2.66 5.33 13.62
C ASN A 406 2.68 6.10 12.27
N ILE A 407 1.55 6.72 11.93
CA ILE A 407 1.40 7.55 10.73
C ILE A 407 1.37 9.00 11.15
N GLU A 408 2.29 9.78 10.57
CA GLU A 408 2.32 11.23 10.75
C GLU A 408 1.43 11.86 9.68
N THR A 409 0.63 12.85 10.08
CA THR A 409 -0.21 13.63 9.14
C THR A 409 0.21 15.09 9.19
N TYR A 410 0.49 15.65 8.02
CA TYR A 410 0.82 17.04 7.79
C TYR A 410 -0.29 17.68 6.95
N ASN A 411 -1.04 18.59 7.57
CA ASN A 411 -2.33 19.06 7.06
C ASN A 411 -2.24 20.12 5.96
N TYR A 412 -1.05 20.68 5.75
CA TYR A 412 -0.86 21.71 4.73
C TYR A 412 0.39 21.38 3.96
N ILE A 413 0.25 21.42 2.64
CA ILE A 413 1.29 21.06 1.70
C ILE A 413 1.40 22.16 0.65
N HIS A 414 2.61 22.46 0.21
CA HIS A 414 2.79 23.35 -0.91
C HIS A 414 2.68 22.51 -2.18
N ALA A 415 1.63 22.73 -2.97
CA ALA A 415 1.43 22.00 -4.21
C ALA A 415 1.74 22.91 -5.41
N ARG A 416 2.89 22.68 -6.06
CA ARG A 416 3.30 23.43 -7.25
C ARG A 416 3.00 22.59 -8.49
N SER A 417 2.10 23.09 -9.33
CA SER A 417 1.91 22.54 -10.67
C SER A 417 3.04 23.01 -11.59
N SER A 418 3.67 22.08 -12.28
CA SER A 418 4.54 22.42 -13.41
C SER A 418 3.65 22.62 -14.64
N ALA A 419 3.49 23.87 -15.07
CA ALA A 419 2.69 24.20 -16.25
C ALA A 419 3.25 23.45 -17.48
N GLY A 420 2.52 22.43 -17.94
CA GLY A 420 2.80 21.69 -19.17
C GLY A 420 3.16 20.21 -19.04
N LEU A 421 3.37 19.66 -17.82
CA LEU A 421 3.93 18.31 -17.67
C LEU A 421 3.05 17.28 -16.91
N GLY A 422 1.83 17.64 -16.50
CA GLY A 422 0.88 16.65 -15.94
C GLY A 422 1.26 16.08 -14.56
N TYR A 423 2.18 16.72 -13.83
CA TYR A 423 2.54 16.35 -12.48
C TYR A 423 2.44 17.53 -11.50
N LEU A 424 2.17 17.19 -10.25
CA LEU A 424 2.08 18.05 -9.08
C LEU A 424 3.28 17.74 -8.17
N CYS A 425 4.10 18.75 -7.87
CA CYS A 425 5.10 18.63 -6.82
C CYS A 425 4.49 19.11 -5.52
N VAL A 426 4.35 18.19 -4.58
CA VAL A 426 3.90 18.44 -3.22
C VAL A 426 5.14 18.52 -2.33
N ASP A 427 5.30 19.61 -1.58
CA ASP A 427 6.37 19.71 -0.60
C ASP A 427 5.87 20.11 0.79
N VAL A 428 6.48 19.50 1.81
CA VAL A 428 6.16 19.69 3.23
C VAL A 428 7.42 20.12 3.95
N THR A 429 7.36 21.23 4.71
CA THR A 429 8.50 21.69 5.52
C THR A 429 8.60 20.81 6.77
N ILE A 430 9.71 20.10 6.93
CA ILE A 430 9.99 19.26 8.09
C ILE A 430 11.44 19.52 8.51
N PRO A 431 11.69 20.11 9.70
CA PRO A 431 13.05 20.38 10.18
C PRO A 431 13.95 19.14 10.14
N TYR A 432 15.26 19.32 9.90
CA TYR A 432 16.17 18.20 9.72
C TYR A 432 16.19 17.23 10.90
N ASP A 433 16.25 17.75 12.13
CA ASP A 433 16.27 16.92 13.33
C ASP A 433 14.97 16.11 13.50
N GLU A 434 13.84 16.71 13.13
CA GLU A 434 12.54 16.02 13.12
C GLU A 434 12.51 14.93 12.04
N ALA A 435 12.95 15.23 10.82
CA ALA A 435 13.03 14.28 9.71
C ALA A 435 13.93 13.07 10.05
N VAL A 436 15.06 13.29 10.74
CA VAL A 436 15.91 12.22 11.26
C VAL A 436 15.17 11.37 12.29
N SER A 437 14.46 12.00 13.23
CA SER A 437 13.71 11.27 14.26
C SER A 437 12.59 10.40 13.67
N LEU A 438 11.97 10.86 12.58
CA LEU A 438 10.91 10.16 11.84
C LEU A 438 11.45 9.14 10.82
N GLY A 439 12.77 9.14 10.57
CA GLY A 439 13.44 8.25 9.63
C GLY A 439 13.21 8.59 8.15
N LEU A 440 12.87 9.86 7.83
CA LEU A 440 12.48 10.27 6.47
C LEU A 440 13.64 10.23 5.46
N LEU A 441 14.89 10.09 5.92
CA LEU A 441 16.05 9.91 5.05
C LEU A 441 16.02 8.57 4.29
N GLU A 442 15.27 7.60 4.80
CA GLU A 442 15.07 6.30 4.16
C GLU A 442 13.66 6.18 3.53
N MET A 443 12.96 7.31 3.43
CA MET A 443 11.63 7.35 2.83
C MET A 443 11.66 7.02 1.35
N ASN A 444 10.61 6.35 0.90
CA ASN A 444 10.29 6.19 -0.50
C ASN A 444 8.79 6.41 -0.69
N LYS A 445 8.36 6.49 -1.95
CA LYS A 445 6.95 6.69 -2.35
C LYS A 445 5.94 5.72 -1.76
N ALA A 446 6.33 4.51 -1.34
CA ALA A 446 5.42 3.55 -0.74
C ALA A 446 5.03 3.93 0.71
N PHE A 447 5.78 4.82 1.36
CA PHE A 447 5.48 5.23 2.74
C PHE A 447 4.67 6.52 2.83
N VAL A 448 4.21 7.06 1.70
CA VAL A 448 3.59 8.39 1.62
C VAL A 448 2.21 8.27 1.00
N GLY A 449 1.29 9.08 1.50
CA GLY A 449 -0.03 9.30 0.94
C GLY A 449 -0.44 10.75 0.94
N ILE A 450 -1.49 11.00 0.17
CA ILE A 450 -2.14 12.28 0.01
C ILE A 450 -3.59 12.07 0.39
N LEU A 451 -4.04 12.92 1.29
CA LEU A 451 -5.43 13.03 1.67
C LEU A 451 -6.04 14.26 0.97
N TYR A 452 -7.34 14.20 0.71
CA TYR A 452 -8.17 15.36 0.40
C TYR A 452 -9.33 15.39 1.38
N ASP A 453 -9.49 16.45 2.16
CA ASP A 453 -10.47 16.55 3.25
C ASP A 453 -10.45 15.32 4.18
N GLY A 454 -9.25 14.80 4.44
CA GLY A 454 -9.00 13.62 5.28
C GLY A 454 -9.20 12.27 4.59
N HIS A 455 -9.71 12.22 3.36
CA HIS A 455 -9.88 11.01 2.56
C HIS A 455 -8.61 10.65 1.78
N LEU A 456 -8.19 9.38 1.80
CA LEU A 456 -7.01 8.92 1.05
C LEU A 456 -7.29 8.92 -0.46
N ILE A 457 -6.59 9.78 -1.19
CA ILE A 457 -6.79 9.99 -2.63
C ILE A 457 -5.61 9.53 -3.49
N SER A 458 -4.42 9.41 -2.91
CA SER A 458 -3.26 8.90 -3.64
C SER A 458 -3.26 7.39 -3.77
N THR A 459 -2.71 6.93 -4.88
CA THR A 459 -2.88 5.55 -5.32
C THR A 459 -1.78 4.58 -4.91
N ARG A 460 -0.81 4.94 -4.05
CA ARG A 460 0.26 4.01 -3.58
C ARG A 460 0.44 4.00 -2.05
N SER A 461 -0.50 4.64 -1.37
CA SER A 461 -0.39 5.02 0.04
C SER A 461 -1.10 4.07 1.00
N LEU A 462 -1.71 3.01 0.49
CA LEU A 462 -2.23 1.91 1.32
C LEU A 462 -1.15 0.89 1.70
N ASN A 463 0.11 1.16 1.37
CA ASN A 463 1.26 0.50 1.97
C ASN A 463 1.47 0.87 3.45
N LEU A 464 0.66 1.76 4.04
CA LEU A 464 0.66 2.05 5.47
C LEU A 464 0.22 0.86 6.34
N ALA A 465 -0.48 -0.14 5.79
CA ALA A 465 -0.77 -1.42 6.44
C ALA A 465 0.02 -2.62 5.92
N ARG A 466 0.77 -2.50 4.81
CA ARG A 466 1.57 -3.62 4.30
C ARG A 466 2.65 -3.98 5.34
N GLU A 467 2.38 -5.01 6.13
CA GLU A 467 3.43 -5.81 6.75
C GLU A 467 4.04 -6.62 5.62
N ALA A 468 5.14 -6.12 5.05
CA ALA A 468 5.90 -6.91 4.12
C ALA A 468 6.48 -8.10 4.89
N GLY A 469 5.90 -9.28 4.65
CA GLY A 469 6.39 -10.57 5.14
C GLY A 469 5.54 -11.18 6.24
N LEU A 470 5.42 -12.51 6.14
CA LEU A 470 4.96 -13.49 7.14
C LEU A 470 3.48 -13.88 7.07
N ASP A 471 3.18 -14.79 6.14
CA ASP A 471 2.34 -15.94 6.52
C ASP A 471 3.25 -16.98 7.21
N GLU A 472 2.88 -17.39 8.43
CA GLU A 472 3.59 -18.38 9.26
C GLU A 472 3.43 -19.83 8.76
N ASP A 473 2.59 -20.06 7.76
CA ASP A 473 2.28 -21.39 7.23
C ASP A 473 3.19 -21.82 6.07
N GLY A 474 4.19 -21.00 5.71
CA GLY A 474 5.16 -21.33 4.67
C GLY A 474 4.53 -21.52 3.29
N SER A 475 3.26 -21.12 3.10
CA SER A 475 2.62 -21.10 1.79
C SER A 475 2.99 -19.79 1.13
N PRO A 476 3.80 -19.80 0.06
CA PRO A 476 4.11 -18.59 -0.66
C PRO A 476 2.81 -18.09 -1.32
N VAL A 477 2.14 -17.10 -0.75
CA VAL A 477 1.41 -16.12 -1.56
C VAL A 477 2.44 -15.16 -2.16
N TYR A 478 3.52 -15.71 -2.71
CA TYR A 478 4.29 -15.07 -3.78
C TYR A 478 3.46 -15.25 -5.03
N THR A 479 2.40 -14.48 -5.12
CA THR A 479 1.87 -14.15 -6.44
C THR A 479 3.00 -13.40 -7.13
N SER A 480 3.48 -13.93 -8.25
CA SER A 480 4.36 -13.21 -9.16
C SER A 480 3.87 -11.77 -9.26
N GLU A 481 4.64 -10.82 -8.71
CA GLU A 481 4.36 -9.39 -8.87
C GLU A 481 4.44 -9.02 -10.38
N ALA A 482 5.04 -9.90 -11.19
CA ALA A 482 5.10 -9.81 -12.64
C ALA A 482 3.78 -10.29 -13.28
N PRO A 483 3.07 -9.43 -14.05
CA PRO A 483 2.00 -9.90 -14.93
C PRO A 483 2.53 -10.98 -15.87
N GLY A 484 1.71 -11.98 -16.19
CA GLY A 484 2.07 -13.01 -17.17
C GLY A 484 2.31 -12.39 -18.55
N ARG A 485 3.22 -12.99 -19.33
CA ARG A 485 3.61 -12.51 -20.66
C ARG A 485 2.42 -12.54 -21.60
N ARG A 486 2.04 -11.39 -22.18
CA ARG A 486 1.01 -11.29 -23.22
C ARG A 486 1.62 -11.75 -24.55
N CYS A 487 1.14 -12.84 -25.12
CA CYS A 487 1.67 -13.44 -26.35
C CYS A 487 0.62 -13.45 -27.46
N THR A 488 0.68 -12.47 -28.37
CA THR A 488 -0.06 -12.54 -29.65
C THR A 488 0.75 -13.31 -30.69
N ILE A 489 0.32 -14.51 -31.09
CA ILE A 489 0.91 -15.20 -32.25
C ILE A 489 0.32 -14.56 -33.52
N PRO A 490 1.11 -14.00 -34.46
CA PRO A 490 2.47 -14.42 -34.83
C PRO A 490 3.56 -13.32 -34.71
N SER A 491 3.66 -12.58 -33.60
CA SER A 491 4.67 -11.53 -33.46
C SER A 491 5.36 -11.47 -32.08
N GLY A 492 5.83 -12.63 -31.60
CA GLY A 492 6.73 -12.70 -30.45
C GLY A 492 6.06 -12.52 -29.09
N CYS A 493 6.60 -13.17 -28.07
CA CYS A 493 6.22 -12.92 -26.69
C CYS A 493 7.01 -11.72 -26.18
N ALA A 494 6.32 -10.63 -25.85
CA ALA A 494 6.90 -9.62 -25.00
C ALA A 494 6.94 -10.19 -23.59
N ILE A 495 8.10 -10.15 -22.95
CA ILE A 495 8.07 -10.07 -21.50
C ILE A 495 7.51 -8.67 -21.24
N ASP A 496 6.42 -8.56 -20.48
CA ASP A 496 6.03 -7.28 -19.92
C ASP A 496 6.95 -6.91 -18.73
N GLU A 497 8.25 -7.24 -18.84
CA GLU A 497 9.32 -6.64 -18.03
C GLU A 497 9.47 -5.16 -18.41
N ASP A 498 9.01 -4.79 -19.61
CA ASP A 498 8.78 -3.42 -20.08
C ASP A 498 7.29 -3.01 -19.98
N TYR A 499 6.52 -3.50 -18.97
CA TYR A 499 5.26 -2.83 -18.60
C TYR A 499 5.61 -1.47 -17.99
N ASP A 500 5.92 -0.53 -18.87
CA ASP A 500 6.03 0.87 -18.54
C ASP A 500 4.61 1.37 -18.32
N GLU A 501 4.22 1.57 -17.05
CA GLU A 501 2.96 2.20 -16.65
C GLU A 501 2.71 3.56 -17.34
N ALA A 502 3.71 4.14 -18.03
CA ALA A 502 3.58 5.35 -18.85
C ALA A 502 3.13 5.10 -20.32
N ASN A 503 3.22 3.87 -20.84
CA ASN A 503 3.13 3.58 -22.27
C ASN A 503 2.07 2.53 -22.69
N ASP A 504 1.19 2.08 -21.79
CA ASP A 504 -0.05 1.38 -22.19
C ASP A 504 -1.26 2.34 -22.12
N PRO A 505 -1.46 3.16 -23.17
CA PRO A 505 -2.58 4.07 -23.24
C PRO A 505 -3.86 3.27 -23.53
N VAL A 506 -4.94 3.57 -22.79
CA VAL A 506 -6.20 3.81 -23.52
C VAL A 506 -5.84 4.91 -24.52
N PRO A 507 -5.91 4.67 -25.84
CA PRO A 507 -5.11 5.36 -26.86
C PRO A 507 -5.28 6.89 -26.79
N ILE A 508 -4.20 7.70 -26.96
CA ILE A 508 -3.84 8.59 -28.12
C ILE A 508 -2.32 9.04 -28.03
N PRO A 509 -1.67 9.74 -29.01
CA PRO A 509 -0.37 9.43 -29.66
C PRO A 509 0.89 10.16 -29.09
N PRO A 510 2.14 9.77 -29.48
CA PRO A 510 3.38 10.12 -28.76
C PRO A 510 4.15 11.31 -29.35
N LEU A 511 4.99 11.98 -28.54
CA LEU A 511 6.18 12.72 -29.01
C LEU A 511 7.30 12.74 -27.95
N SER A 512 8.51 12.45 -28.44
CA SER A 512 9.77 12.12 -27.76
C SER A 512 10.59 13.32 -27.27
N HIS A 513 11.41 13.16 -26.21
CA HIS A 513 12.88 13.34 -26.23
C HIS A 513 13.54 13.17 -24.84
N LYS A 514 14.68 12.45 -24.82
CA LYS A 514 15.56 12.05 -23.68
C LYS A 514 16.64 13.10 -23.35
N LEU A 515 17.23 13.03 -22.14
CA LEU A 515 18.67 13.11 -21.76
C LEU A 515 18.81 13.46 -20.25
N SER A 516 19.20 12.55 -19.33
CA SER A 516 20.54 12.02 -18.93
C SER A 516 21.31 12.89 -17.88
N THR A 517 21.33 12.51 -16.59
CA THR A 517 22.40 11.81 -15.79
C THR A 517 23.66 12.62 -15.40
N TYR A 518 23.98 12.72 -14.09
CA TYR A 518 25.25 12.33 -13.40
C TYR A 518 25.24 12.86 -11.93
N ASP A 519 25.18 12.01 -10.88
CA ASP A 519 26.26 11.31 -10.13
C ASP A 519 27.21 12.27 -9.38
N ASP A 520 27.20 12.41 -8.04
CA ASP A 520 27.45 11.51 -6.90
C ASP A 520 28.84 11.76 -6.29
N ASP A 521 28.96 11.42 -5.01
CA ASP A 521 30.20 11.36 -4.24
C ASP A 521 30.91 12.69 -3.94
N HIS A 522 30.42 13.39 -2.91
CA HIS A 522 31.33 13.83 -1.86
C HIS A 522 30.58 14.15 -0.55
N LEU A 523 31.12 13.64 0.57
CA LEU A 523 30.88 14.05 1.97
C LEU A 523 30.07 13.09 2.85
N LYS A 524 30.31 11.79 2.63
CA LYS A 524 30.12 10.64 3.54
C LYS A 524 30.85 10.73 4.91
N ASN A 525 31.23 11.90 5.43
CA ASN A 525 32.18 11.96 6.57
C ASN A 525 31.91 12.97 7.71
N ALA A 526 30.68 13.46 7.88
CA ALA A 526 30.32 14.31 9.03
C ALA A 526 29.49 13.60 10.11
N SER A 527 29.18 12.31 9.95
CA SER A 527 28.20 11.53 10.73
C SER A 527 28.73 10.93 12.04
N LYS A 528 29.90 11.34 12.54
CA LYS A 528 30.56 10.65 13.68
C LYS A 528 30.82 11.50 14.92
N ARG A 529 30.28 12.72 15.04
CA ARG A 529 30.60 13.61 16.20
C ARG A 529 29.44 14.28 16.92
N LEU A 530 28.18 13.90 16.71
CA LEU A 530 27.04 14.57 17.37
C LEU A 530 26.18 13.68 18.30
N ILE A 531 26.59 12.43 18.58
CA ILE A 531 25.86 11.48 19.45
C ILE A 531 26.29 11.59 20.93
N ALA A 532 26.36 12.79 21.51
CA ALA A 532 26.73 12.90 22.94
C ALA A 532 26.05 14.03 23.74
N GLY A 533 25.09 14.77 23.17
CA GLY A 533 24.67 16.05 23.76
C GLY A 533 23.23 16.20 24.28
N THR A 534 22.23 15.51 23.72
CA THR A 534 20.85 16.06 23.76
C THR A 534 19.82 15.24 24.55
N LYS A 535 20.25 14.49 25.57
CA LYS A 535 19.32 13.79 26.50
C LYS A 535 18.82 14.65 27.67
N LYS A 536 18.81 15.98 27.56
CA LYS A 536 18.32 16.88 28.62
C LYS A 536 17.34 17.91 28.04
N ALA A 537 16.12 17.89 28.58
CA ALA A 537 14.98 18.79 28.37
C ALA A 537 13.95 18.39 27.28
N GLU A 538 13.31 17.22 27.43
CA GLU A 538 11.90 17.09 27.01
C GLU A 538 11.03 17.65 28.14
N MET A 539 10.57 18.90 28.00
CA MET A 539 9.51 19.45 28.85
C MET A 539 8.16 19.09 28.23
N ASN A 540 7.45 18.13 28.83
CA ASN A 540 6.03 17.87 28.57
C ASN A 540 5.21 19.12 28.93
N LEU A 541 4.84 19.92 27.93
CA LEU A 541 4.04 21.15 28.07
C LEU A 541 2.53 20.84 28.20
N THR A 542 2.15 19.94 29.12
CA THR A 542 0.75 19.60 29.45
C THR A 542 0.10 20.55 30.47
N TRP A 543 0.70 21.72 30.74
CA TRP A 543 0.35 22.61 31.86
C TRP A 543 -0.08 24.03 31.43
N THR A 544 -0.22 24.30 30.14
CA THR A 544 -0.66 25.61 29.63
C THR A 544 -2.17 25.77 29.83
N TYR A 545 -2.60 26.94 30.32
CA TYR A 545 -4.02 27.24 30.63
C TYR A 545 -4.93 27.06 29.39
N LEU A 546 -4.35 27.14 28.20
CA LEU A 546 -5.03 26.99 26.91
C LEU A 546 -4.76 25.66 26.17
N ALA A 547 -3.90 24.75 26.67
CA ALA A 547 -3.75 23.41 26.07
C ALA A 547 -4.87 22.46 26.41
N HIS A 548 -5.68 22.75 27.43
CA HIS A 548 -6.98 22.09 27.56
C HIS A 548 -7.89 22.65 26.45
N GLU A 549 -7.83 22.04 25.27
CA GLU A 549 -8.88 22.17 24.27
C GLU A 549 -10.17 21.76 24.96
N SER A 550 -11.06 22.74 25.18
CA SER A 550 -12.41 22.41 25.61
C SER A 550 -13.02 21.61 24.47
N GLU A 551 -13.35 20.34 24.72
CA GLU A 551 -14.04 19.48 23.72
C GLU A 551 -15.34 20.11 23.21
N GLN A 552 -15.86 21.14 23.89
CA GLN A 552 -17.06 21.87 23.51
C GLN A 552 -16.82 23.03 22.53
N LYS A 553 -15.58 23.51 22.38
CA LYS A 553 -15.24 24.65 21.51
C LYS A 553 -14.50 24.20 20.24
N ILE A 554 -14.52 25.02 19.20
CA ILE A 554 -13.65 24.86 18.01
C ILE A 554 -12.40 25.73 18.14
N ALA A 555 -11.27 25.25 17.63
CA ALA A 555 -10.02 26.02 17.64
C ALA A 555 -10.00 27.09 16.54
N VAL A 556 -9.55 28.29 16.89
CA VAL A 556 -9.25 29.39 15.95
C VAL A 556 -7.80 29.82 16.17
N ASP A 557 -6.91 29.34 15.32
CA ASP A 557 -5.47 29.51 15.48
C ASP A 557 -4.96 30.63 14.56
N THR A 558 -4.20 31.58 15.10
CA THR A 558 -3.56 32.68 14.36
C THR A 558 -2.05 32.57 14.49
N TYR A 559 -1.39 32.23 13.40
CA TYR A 559 0.07 32.23 13.33
C TYR A 559 0.54 33.56 12.80
N ALA A 560 1.25 34.33 13.62
CA ALA A 560 1.71 35.65 13.22
C ALA A 560 3.04 36.01 13.89
N MET A 561 3.74 36.95 13.27
CA MET A 561 4.90 37.59 13.88
C MET A 561 4.49 38.93 14.52
N SER A 562 4.99 39.19 15.72
CA SER A 562 4.68 40.36 16.54
C SER A 562 5.10 41.71 15.94
N ARG A 563 5.89 41.73 14.85
CA ARG A 563 6.29 42.95 14.13
C ARG A 563 5.89 42.94 12.66
N CYS A 564 4.98 42.05 12.25
CA CYS A 564 4.47 42.00 10.88
C CYS A 564 3.36 43.03 10.64
N GLY A 565 3.45 43.81 9.56
CA GLY A 565 2.44 44.80 9.19
C GLY A 565 1.08 44.18 8.88
N ASP A 566 1.07 43.13 8.07
CA ASP A 566 -0.15 42.44 7.61
C ASP A 566 -0.94 41.84 8.79
N PHE A 567 -0.25 41.41 9.84
CA PHE A 567 -0.89 40.94 11.07
C PHE A 567 -1.65 42.07 11.78
N PHE A 568 -1.04 43.24 11.94
CA PHE A 568 -1.70 44.39 12.58
C PHE A 568 -2.83 44.97 11.74
N GLU A 569 -2.71 44.93 10.41
CA GLU A 569 -3.81 45.26 9.51
C GLU A 569 -5.00 44.32 9.76
N ARG A 570 -4.77 43.01 9.75
CA ARG A 570 -5.82 42.01 9.98
C ARG A 570 -6.42 42.06 11.38
N LEU A 571 -5.58 42.32 12.38
CA LEU A 571 -6.02 42.57 13.74
C LEU A 571 -7.04 43.72 13.78
N GLY A 572 -6.76 44.82 13.09
CA GLY A 572 -7.65 45.98 13.04
C GLY A 572 -8.91 45.81 12.19
N THR A 573 -8.82 45.10 11.05
CA THR A 573 -9.93 44.99 10.10
C THR A 573 -10.90 43.84 10.39
N VAL A 574 -10.42 42.75 11.01
CA VAL A 574 -11.19 41.50 11.15
C VAL A 574 -11.29 41.07 12.61
N ILE A 575 -10.15 40.94 13.29
CA ILE A 575 -10.11 40.24 14.59
C ILE A 575 -10.67 41.11 15.73
N LEU A 576 -10.24 42.36 15.88
CA LEU A 576 -10.78 43.25 16.92
C LEU A 576 -12.26 43.57 16.69
N PRO A 577 -12.72 43.87 15.46
CA PRO A 577 -14.13 44.09 15.20
C PRO A 577 -15.01 42.83 15.43
N LEU A 578 -14.47 41.62 15.25
CA LEU A 578 -15.17 40.37 15.62
C LEU A 578 -15.54 40.36 17.09
N PHE A 579 -14.60 40.67 17.99
CA PHE A 579 -14.86 40.66 19.43
C PHE A 579 -15.75 41.82 19.88
N GLU A 580 -15.71 42.95 19.18
CA GLU A 580 -16.59 44.09 19.45
C GLU A 580 -18.03 43.82 19.04
N LYS A 581 -18.24 43.15 17.90
CA LYS A 581 -19.57 42.86 17.37
C LYS A 581 -20.18 41.57 17.93
N TYR A 582 -19.35 40.56 18.20
CA TYR A 582 -19.77 39.22 18.61
C TYR A 582 -18.96 38.71 19.83
N PRO A 583 -19.02 39.37 21.00
CA PRO A 583 -18.22 38.97 22.17
C PRO A 583 -18.49 37.53 22.66
N GLU A 584 -19.74 37.07 22.53
CA GLU A 584 -20.18 35.71 22.87
C GLU A 584 -19.59 34.63 21.93
N ILE A 585 -18.91 34.99 20.83
CA ILE A 585 -18.25 34.01 19.94
C ILE A 585 -17.19 33.18 20.69
N THR A 586 -16.65 33.72 21.78
CA THR A 586 -15.70 33.03 22.67
C THR A 586 -16.32 31.87 23.46
N GLU A 587 -17.65 31.75 23.49
CA GLU A 587 -18.35 30.61 24.09
C GLU A 587 -18.24 29.36 23.23
N ILE A 588 -18.17 29.52 21.89
CA ILE A 588 -18.13 28.42 20.92
C ILE A 588 -16.75 28.21 20.29
N ALA A 589 -15.88 29.22 20.35
CA ALA A 589 -14.55 29.19 19.75
C ALA A 589 -13.45 29.53 20.77
N GLN A 590 -12.33 28.82 20.66
CA GLN A 590 -11.12 29.08 21.43
C GLN A 590 -10.06 29.69 20.51
N PHE A 591 -9.66 30.93 20.78
CA PHE A 591 -8.68 31.64 19.96
C PHE A 591 -7.28 31.45 20.54
N LYS A 592 -6.33 31.06 19.67
CA LYS A 592 -4.93 30.86 20.03
C LYS A 592 -4.03 31.60 19.06
N HIS A 593 -3.00 32.24 19.60
CA HIS A 593 -1.91 32.86 18.89
C HIS A 593 -0.68 31.96 18.93
N PHE A 594 -0.03 31.82 17.77
CA PHE A 594 1.22 31.11 17.59
C PHE A 594 2.24 32.07 16.98
N ALA A 595 3.40 32.16 17.61
CA ALA A 595 4.55 32.86 17.07
C ALA A 595 5.11 32.13 15.84
N MET A 596 5.52 32.91 14.84
CA MET A 596 6.15 32.39 13.63
C MET A 596 7.68 32.39 13.67
N SER A 597 8.29 33.03 14.66
CA SER A 597 9.72 32.96 14.89
C SER A 597 10.21 31.50 14.98
N GLU A 598 11.31 31.19 14.31
CA GLU A 598 11.97 29.88 14.38
C GLU A 598 12.66 29.75 15.73
N TYR A 599 12.46 28.61 16.40
CA TYR A 599 13.24 28.30 17.58
C TYR A 599 14.64 27.83 17.21
N ASN A 600 15.67 28.44 17.80
CA ASN A 600 17.06 28.07 17.58
C ASN A 600 17.95 28.55 18.73
N THR A 601 18.51 27.60 19.46
CA THR A 601 19.34 27.83 20.66
C THR A 601 20.68 28.51 20.37
N ARG A 602 21.11 28.58 19.10
CA ARG A 602 22.35 29.28 18.71
C ARG A 602 22.22 30.80 18.79
N TYR A 603 21.01 31.33 18.78
CA TYR A 603 20.77 32.77 18.87
C TYR A 603 20.55 33.18 20.33
N PRO A 604 21.09 34.33 20.80
CA PRO A 604 20.97 34.78 22.18
C PRO A 604 19.53 34.89 22.72
N GLY A 605 18.54 35.02 21.82
CA GLY A 605 17.11 35.12 22.13
C GLY A 605 16.34 33.80 22.09
N GLY A 606 16.99 32.69 21.74
CA GLY A 606 16.33 31.39 21.58
C GLY A 606 15.61 31.22 20.24
N GLY A 607 15.72 32.17 19.30
CA GLY A 607 15.09 32.05 17.99
C GLY A 607 15.55 33.05 16.95
N LEU A 608 15.02 32.90 15.74
CA LEU A 608 15.28 33.72 14.55
C LEU A 608 13.95 34.11 13.91
N SER A 609 13.85 35.35 13.43
CA SER A 609 12.67 35.83 12.69
C SER A 609 13.08 36.73 11.53
N LYS A 610 12.12 37.05 10.64
CA LYS A 610 12.35 37.94 9.50
C LYS A 610 12.65 39.38 9.93
N HIS A 611 12.07 39.85 11.04
CA HIS A 611 12.30 41.20 11.57
C HIS A 611 13.34 41.24 12.70
N GLY A 612 14.09 40.15 12.88
CA GLY A 612 15.23 40.05 13.76
C GLY A 612 14.87 39.89 15.24
N TYR A 613 15.86 40.14 16.09
CA TYR A 613 15.83 39.79 17.52
C TYR A 613 14.66 40.42 18.31
N GLU A 614 14.29 41.66 17.98
CA GLU A 614 13.21 42.37 18.69
C GLU A 614 11.84 41.70 18.47
N GLU A 615 11.61 41.10 17.31
CA GLU A 615 10.38 40.34 17.03
C GLU A 615 10.36 39.00 17.75
N VAL A 616 11.50 38.29 17.82
CA VAL A 616 11.59 37.06 18.63
C VAL A 616 11.23 37.33 20.08
N LYS A 617 11.69 38.47 20.63
CA LYS A 617 11.32 38.90 21.98
C LYS A 617 9.84 39.26 22.11
N GLY A 618 9.28 39.98 21.13
CA GLY A 618 7.86 40.32 21.07
C GLY A 618 6.95 39.09 20.96
N ASP A 619 7.35 38.10 20.16
CA ASP A 619 6.66 36.82 19.98
C ASP A 619 6.59 36.05 21.30
N ILE A 620 7.71 35.95 22.03
CA ILE A 620 7.74 35.33 23.36
C ILE A 620 6.83 36.08 24.34
N GLN A 621 6.80 37.43 24.28
CA GLN A 621 5.92 38.24 25.13
C GLN A 621 4.43 37.95 24.86
N LEU A 622 4.02 37.84 23.59
CA LEU A 622 2.65 37.48 23.23
C LEU A 622 2.29 36.06 23.67
N LEU A 623 3.16 35.08 23.41
CA LEU A 623 2.97 33.70 23.85
C LEU A 623 2.81 33.62 25.38
N CYS A 624 3.68 34.31 26.12
CA CYS A 624 3.60 34.36 27.57
C CYS A 624 2.34 35.05 28.07
N THR A 625 1.89 36.16 27.48
CA THR A 625 0.63 36.79 27.90
C THR A 625 -0.53 35.84 27.71
N GLN A 626 -0.63 35.22 26.52
CA GLN A 626 -1.69 34.28 26.20
C GLN A 626 -1.81 33.16 27.24
N GLU A 627 -0.70 32.70 27.83
CA GLU A 627 -0.71 31.64 28.83
C GLU A 627 -1.35 32.01 30.18
N TYR A 628 -1.41 33.30 30.51
CA TYR A 628 -1.85 33.74 31.84
C TYR A 628 -3.14 34.55 31.83
N VAL A 629 -3.68 34.89 30.66
CA VAL A 629 -4.90 35.71 30.54
C VAL A 629 -5.94 35.05 29.64
N ASP A 630 -7.20 35.41 29.81
CA ASP A 630 -8.28 34.96 28.93
C ASP A 630 -8.20 35.62 27.53
N THR A 631 -8.95 35.08 26.58
CA THR A 631 -8.97 35.57 25.19
C THR A 631 -9.29 37.07 25.09
N VAL A 632 -10.24 37.58 25.86
CA VAL A 632 -10.66 38.98 25.77
C VAL A 632 -9.51 39.88 26.24
N THR A 633 -8.93 39.58 27.40
CA THR A 633 -7.76 40.31 27.94
C THR A 633 -6.56 40.26 26.99
N PHE A 634 -6.32 39.12 26.32
CA PHE A 634 -5.24 38.98 25.34
C PHE A 634 -5.44 39.90 24.13
N TYR A 635 -6.67 39.98 23.60
CA TYR A 635 -6.96 40.87 22.47
C TYR A 635 -7.07 42.34 22.87
N ASP A 636 -7.41 42.66 24.12
CA ASP A 636 -7.29 44.01 24.67
C ASP A 636 -5.83 44.48 24.71
N LEU A 637 -4.90 43.59 25.07
CA LEU A 637 -3.46 43.88 24.96
C LEU A 637 -3.09 44.21 23.51
N LEU A 638 -3.49 43.36 22.56
CA LEU A 638 -3.21 43.56 21.14
C LEU A 638 -3.84 44.86 20.61
N ARG A 639 -5.03 45.26 21.09
CA ARG A 639 -5.64 46.56 20.77
C ARG A 639 -4.76 47.71 21.23
N CYS A 640 -4.28 47.70 22.48
CA CYS A 640 -3.35 48.71 22.98
C CYS A 640 -2.04 48.75 22.16
N LEU A 641 -1.47 47.59 21.84
CA LEU A 641 -0.24 47.52 21.04
C LEU A 641 -0.45 48.08 19.62
N SER A 642 -1.63 47.87 19.04
CA SER A 642 -2.01 48.46 17.75
C SER A 642 -2.00 49.99 17.80
N THR A 643 -2.51 50.60 18.87
CA THR A 643 -2.53 52.06 19.05
C THR A 643 -1.18 52.66 19.43
N GLU A 644 -0.37 51.92 20.19
CA GLU A 644 0.91 52.39 20.77
C GLU A 644 2.13 52.17 19.86
N GLY A 645 1.92 51.85 18.58
CA GLY A 645 2.99 51.72 17.59
C GLY A 645 2.87 50.54 16.62
N GLY A 646 1.80 49.75 16.72
CA GLY A 646 1.49 48.63 15.84
C GLY A 646 2.67 47.68 15.68
N ARG A 647 3.11 47.46 14.43
CA ARG A 647 4.26 46.61 14.08
C ARG A 647 5.60 46.96 14.74
N THR A 648 5.69 48.11 15.41
CA THR A 648 6.90 48.55 16.12
C THR A 648 6.76 48.56 17.65
N ALA A 649 5.54 48.33 18.17
CA ALA A 649 5.20 48.44 19.58
C ALA A 649 5.97 47.42 20.43
N LEU A 650 6.02 46.16 20.01
CA LEU A 650 6.77 45.13 20.74
C LEU A 650 8.25 45.12 20.34
N PRO A 651 9.19 44.98 21.30
CA PRO A 651 8.95 44.64 22.70
C PRO A 651 8.80 45.84 23.65
N ARG A 652 8.90 47.08 23.16
CA ARG A 652 9.09 48.30 23.98
C ARG A 652 7.84 48.73 24.74
N ASN A 653 6.67 48.66 24.11
CA ASN A 653 5.40 49.08 24.69
C ASN A 653 4.69 47.95 25.46
N PHE A 654 5.30 46.77 25.57
CA PHE A 654 4.70 45.59 26.19
C PHE A 654 4.22 45.84 27.62
N GLU A 655 5.12 46.29 28.51
CA GLU A 655 4.76 46.52 29.91
C GLU A 655 3.73 47.64 30.05
N HIS A 656 3.81 48.69 29.23
CA HIS A 656 2.84 49.78 29.24
C HIS A 656 1.43 49.25 28.95
N CYS A 657 1.25 48.52 27.84
CA CYS A 657 -0.04 47.96 27.47
C CYS A 657 -0.50 46.86 28.43
N LEU A 658 0.42 46.04 28.94
CA LEU A 658 0.09 44.99 29.91
C LEU A 658 -0.44 45.57 31.22
N ASN A 659 0.10 46.70 31.68
CA ASN A 659 -0.41 47.40 32.87
C ASN A 659 -1.83 47.97 32.69
N GLN A 660 -2.27 48.22 31.45
CA GLN A 660 -3.62 48.74 31.19
C GLN A 660 -4.69 47.64 31.25
N VAL A 661 -4.34 46.40 30.91
CA VAL A 661 -5.31 45.30 30.74
C VAL A 661 -5.25 44.25 31.85
N ALA A 662 -4.12 44.12 32.55
CA ALA A 662 -3.96 43.10 33.58
C ALA A 662 -4.68 43.47 34.90
N SER A 663 -5.33 42.48 35.50
CA SER A 663 -6.14 42.65 36.72
C SER A 663 -5.33 42.85 38.01
N SER A 664 -4.04 42.48 38.01
CA SER A 664 -3.19 42.59 39.21
C SER A 664 -1.70 42.68 38.89
N LYS A 665 -0.93 43.32 39.78
CA LYS A 665 0.53 43.40 39.70
C LYS A 665 1.22 42.04 39.78
N GLU A 666 0.62 41.08 40.48
CA GLU A 666 1.14 39.71 40.55
C GLU A 666 1.10 39.01 39.19
N LEU A 667 -0.02 39.16 38.45
CA LEU A 667 -0.19 38.61 37.11
C LEU A 667 0.83 39.20 36.13
N ILE A 668 1.04 40.52 36.18
CA ILE A 668 2.04 41.22 35.35
C ILE A 668 3.43 40.63 35.59
N ASN A 669 3.83 40.43 36.85
CA ASN A 669 5.13 39.86 37.19
C ASN A 669 5.30 38.43 36.66
N LYS A 670 4.24 37.60 36.68
CA LYS A 670 4.28 36.23 36.12
C LYS A 670 4.54 36.24 34.61
N ILE A 671 3.83 37.11 33.89
CA ILE A 671 3.97 37.25 32.43
C ILE A 671 5.36 37.78 32.06
N VAL A 672 5.84 38.82 32.76
CA VAL A 672 7.20 39.37 32.55
C VAL A 672 8.28 38.34 32.87
N TYR A 673 8.11 37.56 33.92
CA TYR A 673 9.04 36.48 34.27
C TYR A 673 9.07 35.39 33.18
N CYS A 674 7.90 34.94 32.70
CA CYS A 674 7.80 34.02 31.57
C CYS A 674 8.54 34.57 30.34
N SER A 675 8.31 35.84 30.02
CA SER A 675 8.82 36.48 28.80
C SER A 675 10.36 36.56 28.74
N ASN A 676 11.02 36.51 29.90
CA ASN A 676 12.48 36.56 30.00
C ASN A 676 13.11 35.21 30.38
N GLY A 677 12.30 34.19 30.65
CA GLY A 677 12.73 32.90 31.18
C GLY A 677 12.75 31.77 30.16
N GLU A 678 13.16 30.57 30.62
CA GLU A 678 13.18 29.35 29.80
C GLU A 678 11.78 28.90 29.38
N PHE A 679 10.75 29.18 30.20
CA PHE A 679 9.37 28.82 29.87
C PHE A 679 8.87 29.54 28.61
N GLY A 680 9.15 30.85 28.46
CA GLY A 680 8.83 31.58 27.24
C GLY A 680 9.56 31.04 26.00
N ARG A 681 10.80 30.58 26.16
CA ARG A 681 11.55 29.91 25.08
C ARG A 681 10.96 28.55 24.72
N ALA A 682 10.47 27.79 25.69
CA ALA A 682 9.77 26.53 25.45
C ALA A 682 8.43 26.74 24.72
N LEU A 683 7.69 27.81 25.05
CA LEU A 683 6.50 28.21 24.29
C LEU A 683 6.85 28.57 22.84
N LEU A 684 7.96 29.26 22.61
CA LEU A 684 8.45 29.56 21.28
C LEU A 684 8.83 28.29 20.50
N GLU A 685 9.53 27.34 21.15
CA GLU A 685 9.82 26.03 20.56
C GLU A 685 8.55 25.27 20.18
N TYR A 686 7.57 25.22 21.07
CA TYR A 686 6.27 24.61 20.81
C TYR A 686 5.55 25.26 19.63
N SER A 687 5.52 26.59 19.59
CA SER A 687 4.92 27.35 18.50
C SER A 687 5.64 27.09 17.18
N SER A 688 6.97 27.05 17.18
CA SER A 688 7.79 26.71 16.02
C SER A 688 7.49 25.32 15.48
N LYS A 689 7.36 24.30 16.36
CA LYS A 689 6.98 22.94 15.97
C LYS A 689 5.55 22.89 15.40
N LYS A 690 4.60 23.56 16.06
CA LYS A 690 3.21 23.61 15.59
C LYS A 690 3.11 24.29 14.22
N LYS A 691 3.83 25.39 14.02
CA LYS A 691 3.95 26.10 12.72
C LYS A 691 4.41 25.16 11.60
N HIS A 692 5.43 24.35 11.84
CA HIS A 692 5.92 23.36 10.87
C HIS A 692 4.90 22.25 10.60
N LYS A 693 4.27 21.71 11.65
CA LYS A 693 3.19 20.71 11.51
C LYS A 693 2.00 21.22 10.69
N MET A 694 1.71 22.52 10.78
CA MET A 694 0.66 23.19 10.04
C MET A 694 1.17 23.80 8.72
N SER A 695 2.44 23.60 8.36
CA SER A 695 3.17 24.19 7.21
C SER A 695 2.87 25.68 6.98
N VAL A 696 2.81 26.43 8.06
CA VAL A 696 2.55 27.87 8.05
C VAL A 696 3.72 28.62 7.42
N ALA A 697 3.43 29.54 6.50
CA ALA A 697 4.44 30.21 5.70
C ALA A 697 4.35 31.75 5.78
N ASN A 698 3.19 32.29 6.10
CA ASN A 698 2.96 33.74 6.14
C ASN A 698 2.37 34.22 7.46
N SER A 699 2.53 35.52 7.72
CA SER A 699 2.02 36.21 8.89
C SER A 699 1.01 37.26 8.43
N PRO A 700 -0.28 37.18 8.81
CA PRO A 700 -0.90 36.10 9.56
C PRO A 700 -1.36 34.96 8.66
N ASP A 701 -1.11 33.72 9.07
CA ASP A 701 -1.90 32.57 8.61
C ASP A 701 -2.92 32.24 9.70
N MET A 702 -4.20 32.16 9.34
CA MET A 702 -5.29 31.92 10.30
C MET A 702 -6.04 30.64 9.96
N PHE A 703 -6.43 29.88 10.98
CA PHE A 703 -7.12 28.60 10.84
C PHE A 703 -8.37 28.56 11.72
N ILE A 704 -9.44 27.93 11.22
CA ILE A 704 -10.62 27.55 11.99
C ILE A 704 -10.74 26.03 11.90
N ALA A 705 -10.77 25.34 13.04
CA ALA A 705 -10.84 23.87 13.12
C ALA A 705 -9.79 23.17 12.22
N ASN A 706 -8.53 23.61 12.32
CA ASN A 706 -7.39 23.15 11.49
C ASN A 706 -7.49 23.45 9.98
N LYS A 707 -8.52 24.14 9.50
CA LYS A 707 -8.64 24.59 8.11
C LYS A 707 -8.18 26.04 7.98
N MET A 708 -7.23 26.33 7.10
CA MET A 708 -6.77 27.71 6.86
C MET A 708 -7.91 28.53 6.22
N VAL A 709 -8.09 29.74 6.73
CA VAL A 709 -9.10 30.70 6.24
C VAL A 709 -8.49 32.01 5.77
N CYS A 710 -7.23 32.26 6.12
CA CYS A 710 -6.48 33.44 5.71
C CYS A 710 -5.01 33.09 5.56
N HIS A 711 -4.39 33.58 4.48
CA HIS A 711 -2.99 33.34 4.14
C HIS A 711 -2.24 34.64 3.84
N GLY A 712 -1.56 35.20 4.83
CA GLY A 712 -0.76 36.42 4.68
C GLY A 712 -1.58 37.66 4.33
N ASP A 713 -1.42 38.17 3.11
CA ASP A 713 -1.99 39.46 2.68
C ASP A 713 -3.49 39.40 2.33
N MET A 714 -4.07 40.56 2.01
CA MET A 714 -5.51 40.69 1.81
C MET A 714 -6.08 39.88 0.64
N ALA A 715 -5.27 39.42 -0.31
CA ALA A 715 -5.76 38.79 -1.53
C ALA A 715 -6.20 37.33 -1.34
N TYR A 716 -5.81 36.68 -0.24
CA TYR A 716 -5.96 35.23 -0.04
C TYR A 716 -6.67 34.87 1.27
N CYS A 717 -7.56 35.74 1.75
CA CYS A 717 -8.40 35.46 2.91
C CYS A 717 -9.86 35.32 2.49
N VAL A 718 -10.45 34.17 2.80
CA VAL A 718 -11.88 33.92 2.57
C VAL A 718 -12.72 34.80 3.50
N THR A 719 -12.13 35.27 4.60
CA THR A 719 -12.70 36.19 5.57
C THR A 719 -12.15 37.60 5.31
N THR A 720 -13.03 38.52 4.90
CA THR A 720 -12.61 39.88 4.54
C THR A 720 -12.98 40.91 5.60
N ASP A 721 -13.90 40.56 6.50
CA ASP A 721 -14.42 41.38 7.59
C ASP A 721 -14.84 40.49 8.79
N ALA A 722 -15.29 41.13 9.88
CA ALA A 722 -15.74 40.42 11.08
C ALA A 722 -16.97 39.54 10.85
N ASP A 723 -17.88 39.92 9.96
CA ASP A 723 -19.14 39.21 9.73
C ASP A 723 -18.88 37.89 9.00
N SER A 724 -18.13 37.96 7.90
CA SER A 724 -17.68 36.78 7.16
C SER A 724 -16.83 35.84 8.02
N PHE A 725 -16.01 36.39 8.93
CA PHE A 725 -15.24 35.57 9.86
C PHE A 725 -16.12 34.86 10.89
N ALA A 726 -17.08 35.59 11.49
CA ALA A 726 -18.05 35.02 12.44
C ALA A 726 -18.90 33.91 11.78
N GLN A 727 -19.35 34.13 10.54
CA GLN A 727 -20.08 33.14 9.75
C GLN A 727 -19.27 31.86 9.54
N GLN A 728 -17.98 31.96 9.20
CA GLN A 728 -17.13 30.79 9.00
C GLN A 728 -16.85 30.03 10.30
N ILE A 729 -16.69 30.73 11.42
CA ILE A 729 -16.59 30.10 12.75
C ILE A 729 -17.86 29.30 13.03
N CYS A 730 -19.04 29.89 12.79
CA CYS A 730 -20.31 29.22 12.98
C CYS A 730 -20.53 28.01 12.05
N GLN A 731 -20.19 28.14 10.77
CA GLN A 731 -20.26 27.02 9.82
C GLN A 731 -19.32 25.87 10.21
N ALA A 732 -18.09 26.19 10.64
CA ALA A 732 -17.17 25.19 11.14
C ALA A 732 -17.70 24.52 12.41
N PHE A 733 -18.27 25.29 13.35
CA PHE A 733 -18.84 24.75 14.58
C PHE A 733 -19.95 23.74 14.30
N ILE A 734 -20.91 24.11 13.44
CA ILE A 734 -22.03 23.23 13.07
C ILE A 734 -21.52 21.94 12.43
N ARG A 735 -20.52 22.04 11.55
CA ARG A 735 -19.91 20.88 10.88
C ARG A 735 -19.22 19.94 11.87
N GLU A 736 -18.43 20.48 12.80
CA GLU A 736 -17.65 19.65 13.74
C GLU A 736 -18.49 19.13 14.93
N LYS A 737 -19.50 19.88 15.38
CA LYS A 737 -20.27 19.58 16.61
C LYS A 737 -21.69 19.06 16.35
N ASN A 738 -22.17 19.13 15.11
CA ASN A 738 -23.47 18.60 14.67
C ASN A 738 -24.70 19.20 15.42
N TYR A 739 -24.60 20.46 15.85
CA TYR A 739 -25.72 21.29 16.33
C TYR A 739 -25.46 22.78 16.09
N THR A 740 -26.50 23.60 16.14
CA THR A 740 -26.40 25.06 15.93
C THR A 740 -26.62 25.81 17.23
N PRO A 741 -25.62 26.53 17.76
CA PRO A 741 -25.77 27.37 18.95
C PRO A 741 -26.51 28.68 18.64
N ASP A 742 -27.14 29.29 19.64
CA ASP A 742 -28.02 30.47 19.48
C ASP A 742 -27.31 31.66 18.82
N ILE A 743 -26.04 31.91 19.17
CA ILE A 743 -25.22 32.93 18.53
C ILE A 743 -25.09 32.71 17.01
N CYS A 744 -24.98 31.45 16.56
CA CYS A 744 -24.89 31.15 15.14
C CYS A 744 -26.21 31.32 14.40
N ASN A 745 -27.35 31.15 15.08
CA ASN A 745 -28.65 31.51 14.50
C ASN A 745 -28.73 33.02 14.23
N SER A 746 -28.12 33.86 15.06
CA SER A 746 -28.10 35.32 14.84
C SER A 746 -27.10 35.78 13.79
N ILE A 747 -26.02 35.03 13.56
CA ILE A 747 -24.94 35.39 12.62
C ILE A 747 -25.25 34.91 11.18
N LEU A 748 -25.97 33.79 11.06
CA LEU A 748 -26.28 33.15 9.77
C LEU A 748 -27.62 33.58 9.17
N ASN A 749 -28.46 34.28 9.92
CA ASN A 749 -29.70 34.93 9.46
C ASN A 749 -29.47 36.42 9.23
#